data_AF-A0A6V7QUA5-F1
#
_entry.id   AF-A0A6V7QUA5-F1
#
_cell.length_a   1.000
_cell.length_b   1.000
_cell.length_c   1.000
_cell.angle_alpha   90.00
_cell.angle_beta   90.00
_cell.angle_gamma   90.00
#
_symmetry.space_group_name_H-M   'P 1'
#
loop_
_entity.id
_entity.type
_entity.pdbx_description
1 polymer ?
#
loop_
_entity_poly.entity_id
_entity_poly.type
_entity_poly.pdbx_seq_one_letter_code
_entity_poly.pdbx_strand_id
1 'polypeptide(L)'
;MANVTRLCRTKSIVTVNGQFPGPKIVAREGDRVVVRVANHVPYNITLHWHGVRQIRSGWADGPAYITQCPIQTGHSFVYNFTIVGQRGTLFWHAHISWLRATLYGPIIILPKLGVPYPFAKPYKEVPIILGEWWEADTEAVISQALQTGGGPNVSDAYTINGLPGPLYNCSAKDTFKLKVKPGRTYLLRMINAALNDELFFAVANHTLTVVDADALYVKPFDTPTLVIAPGQTTNVLLRTKPTFPNATFFMAARPYVTGRGTFDNTTVAGVLEYTNPRSAFPAKGFNKKLPLYKPILPGLNDTSFVSNFTSKLRSLATAQFPANVPQTIDRRFFFTVGLGVSPCPENQTCQGPNGTKFAATMNNVSFALPTTALLQSHFFGQSKGVYTPNFPIIPLMPFNYTGTPLNNTFVSNGTKVLVLPFNTSVELVMQDTSILGAESHPLHLHGFNFFVVGQGFGNYNPATDPSKFNLVDPVERNTVRVPAGGWVAIRFRADNPGVWFMHCHLEVHTSWGLKMAWLVLDGPLPNQKLPPPPRFKYRRSSKFPGNAMRLLHKVLFVLTLIRLCGLLFDLFSATQEISFQEFKNKLLEPGLVDRVVVSDKSVAKVYIKSSPQAASQTQNNDTTSDSRTVPTRPAPSKLKFHFNIRNAESFEERLERAQEALRIDPHDYVPVIYPSEETSYQLLNSFVRAAIVGLLIFDLILNRMQLLDIDVTEWGIFSTFNNIMADVTKMDKNFKNKVYFNDIAGCDEAKQEIMEFVHFLKNPRKYDELGAKIPKGALLSGPPGTGKTLLAKATAAESGVPFLSISGSDFVQVYVGVGASRVRKLFKKARKCAPSIIFIDEIDAIGRARNHGNSAWVNDERESTLNQLLVEMDGFCTTTGVVVLAGTNRPDILDKALLRPGRFDRMIVVDKPDVKGREQIFGIYLKKIKLDLDPSFYSQRLAVLTPGFAGADIANMCNEAALIAARSDETSVTMRHFEAAIDRVIGGLEKKNKVISKLERRTVAYHESGHAVVGWFLEHADPLLKVTIIPRGTAALGFAQYVPNENLLLTEEQLFDRTCMTLGGRAAEEILLGKISTGAQDDLEKVTKMAYSQVAVYGFSNKVGLLSFPQREDYEPTKPYSNKTAALIDSEVRIFVGRAYERTIQLVEEHKDHIAQIAELLLEKEVIHQEDLLRLLGERPFRSEPTNDDRFKLEFQEEKPSEELSSSPA
;
A
#
# COMPACT_ATOMS: atom_id res chain seq x y z
N MET A 1 2.02 -4.82 1.97
CA MET A 1 3.16 -4.66 1.04
C MET A 1 4.25 -5.62 1.46
N ALA A 2 4.99 -6.21 0.52
CA ALA A 2 6.16 -7.05 0.79
C ALA A 2 7.26 -6.76 -0.24
N ASN A 3 8.52 -6.74 0.21
CA ASN A 3 9.66 -6.57 -0.69
C ASN A 3 10.00 -7.90 -1.35
N VAL A 4 10.01 -7.92 -2.68
CA VAL A 4 10.31 -9.11 -3.48
C VAL A 4 11.42 -8.78 -4.46
N THR A 5 12.43 -9.63 -4.50
CA THR A 5 13.57 -9.52 -5.40
C THR A 5 13.41 -10.49 -6.56
N ARG A 6 13.48 -9.99 -7.79
CA ARG A 6 13.56 -10.77 -9.04
C ARG A 6 14.47 -10.04 -10.01
N LEU A 7 15.16 -10.76 -10.89
CA LEU A 7 16.05 -10.14 -11.89
C LEU A 7 17.11 -9.20 -11.27
N CYS A 8 17.64 -9.53 -10.07
CA CYS A 8 18.53 -8.67 -9.28
C CYS A 8 17.94 -7.35 -8.77
N ARG A 9 16.65 -7.06 -8.99
CA ARG A 9 15.99 -5.84 -8.50
C ARG A 9 14.96 -6.15 -7.43
N THR A 10 14.99 -5.37 -6.36
CA THR A 10 14.04 -5.46 -5.25
C THR A 10 13.02 -4.35 -5.38
N LYS A 11 11.73 -4.70 -5.40
CA LYS A 11 10.64 -3.73 -5.30
C LYS A 11 9.61 -4.15 -4.26
N SER A 12 8.90 -3.17 -3.71
CA SER A 12 7.77 -3.44 -2.83
C SER A 12 6.53 -3.73 -3.68
N ILE A 13 5.91 -4.89 -3.48
CA ILE A 13 4.70 -5.29 -4.19
C ILE A 13 3.52 -5.46 -3.23
N VAL A 14 2.32 -5.36 -3.79
CA VAL A 14 1.09 -5.66 -3.07
C VAL A 14 0.94 -7.19 -3.00
N THR A 15 0.71 -7.72 -1.79
CA THR A 15 0.57 -9.16 -1.57
C THR A 15 -0.62 -9.45 -0.66
N VAL A 16 -1.17 -10.66 -0.77
CA VAL A 16 -2.14 -11.16 0.21
C VAL A 16 -1.36 -11.96 1.25
N ASN A 17 -1.45 -11.57 2.52
CA ASN A 17 -0.79 -12.23 3.65
C ASN A 17 0.73 -12.42 3.46
N GLY A 18 1.40 -11.49 2.78
CA GLY A 18 2.85 -11.55 2.53
C GLY A 18 3.28 -12.58 1.47
N GLN A 19 2.35 -13.22 0.76
CA GLN A 19 2.65 -14.28 -0.22
C GLN A 19 2.52 -13.78 -1.66
N PHE A 20 3.46 -14.19 -2.52
CA PHE A 20 3.43 -14.00 -3.97
C PHE A 20 3.96 -15.26 -4.69
N PRO A 21 3.14 -15.94 -5.52
CA PRO A 21 1.70 -15.76 -5.68
C PRO A 21 0.95 -15.90 -4.35
N GLY A 22 -0.26 -15.36 -4.29
CA GLY A 22 -1.09 -15.37 -3.09
C GLY A 22 -1.55 -16.77 -2.65
N PRO A 23 -2.16 -16.88 -1.46
CA PRO A 23 -2.56 -18.16 -0.89
C PRO A 23 -3.59 -18.91 -1.75
N LYS A 24 -3.48 -20.24 -1.74
CA LYS A 24 -4.47 -21.12 -2.36
C LYS A 24 -5.76 -21.18 -1.54
N ILE A 25 -6.90 -21.13 -2.21
CA ILE A 25 -8.20 -21.45 -1.63
C ILE A 25 -8.54 -22.88 -2.04
N VAL A 26 -8.90 -23.73 -1.07
CA VAL A 26 -9.32 -25.11 -1.33
C VAL A 26 -10.73 -25.28 -0.82
N ALA A 27 -11.63 -25.71 -1.69
CA ALA A 27 -13.03 -25.97 -1.40
C ALA A 27 -13.47 -27.24 -2.12
N ARG A 28 -14.61 -27.81 -1.71
CA ARG A 28 -15.36 -28.80 -2.48
C ARG A 28 -16.54 -28.15 -3.17
N GLU A 29 -17.00 -28.75 -4.25
CA GLU A 29 -18.27 -28.35 -4.85
C GLU A 29 -19.41 -28.45 -3.82
N GLY A 30 -20.17 -27.36 -3.67
CA GLY A 30 -21.23 -27.19 -2.67
C GLY A 30 -20.78 -26.46 -1.41
N ASP A 31 -19.48 -26.24 -1.20
CA ASP A 31 -18.99 -25.54 -0.03
C ASP A 31 -19.37 -24.04 -0.07
N ARG A 32 -19.69 -23.50 1.11
CA ARG A 32 -19.80 -22.07 1.34
C ARG A 32 -18.43 -21.50 1.68
N VAL A 33 -17.95 -20.59 0.85
CA VAL A 33 -16.65 -19.92 1.01
C VAL A 33 -16.87 -18.51 1.54
N VAL A 34 -16.19 -18.16 2.63
CA VAL A 34 -16.24 -16.84 3.24
C VAL A 34 -14.82 -16.28 3.32
N VAL A 35 -14.56 -15.18 2.62
CA VAL A 35 -13.26 -14.52 2.63
C VAL A 35 -13.41 -13.08 3.11
N ARG A 36 -12.78 -12.78 4.25
CA ARG A 36 -12.66 -11.41 4.75
C ARG A 36 -11.38 -10.78 4.20
N VAL A 37 -11.54 -9.73 3.42
CA VAL A 37 -10.43 -8.93 2.88
C VAL A 37 -10.31 -7.67 3.71
N ALA A 38 -9.18 -7.49 4.38
CA ALA A 38 -8.83 -6.26 5.09
C ALA A 38 -7.74 -5.54 4.30
N ASN A 39 -8.03 -4.32 3.85
CA ASN A 39 -7.10 -3.55 3.04
C ASN A 39 -6.14 -2.75 3.93
N HIS A 40 -4.87 -3.15 3.95
CA HIS A 40 -3.80 -2.49 4.70
C HIS A 40 -2.75 -1.83 3.79
N VAL A 41 -3.06 -1.62 2.51
CA VAL A 41 -2.12 -1.08 1.52
C VAL A 41 -2.63 0.28 1.00
N PRO A 42 -1.78 1.12 0.39
CA PRO A 42 -2.18 2.49 0.05
C PRO A 42 -3.16 2.57 -1.13
N TYR A 43 -3.39 1.47 -1.85
CA TYR A 43 -4.26 1.41 -3.02
C TYR A 43 -5.68 0.98 -2.66
N ASN A 44 -6.65 1.49 -3.41
CA ASN A 44 -8.01 0.95 -3.44
C ASN A 44 -8.00 -0.44 -4.09
N ILE A 45 -8.65 -1.42 -3.45
CA ILE A 45 -8.60 -2.82 -3.90
C ILE A 45 -9.99 -3.43 -4.01
N THR A 46 -10.19 -4.27 -5.02
CA THR A 46 -11.22 -5.30 -5.01
C THR A 46 -10.61 -6.63 -5.40
N LEU A 47 -11.23 -7.74 -4.99
CA LEU A 47 -10.83 -9.08 -5.38
C LEU A 47 -11.99 -9.76 -6.10
N HIS A 48 -11.67 -10.44 -7.19
CA HIS A 48 -12.60 -11.25 -7.97
C HIS A 48 -12.24 -12.73 -7.87
N TRP A 49 -13.29 -13.56 -7.87
CA TRP A 49 -13.21 -15.01 -7.80
C TRP A 49 -13.42 -15.57 -9.21
N HIS A 50 -12.38 -15.46 -10.03
CA HIS A 50 -12.44 -15.73 -11.46
C HIS A 50 -13.12 -17.05 -11.78
N GLY A 51 -14.16 -16.96 -12.61
CA GLY A 51 -14.94 -18.10 -13.07
C GLY A 51 -15.95 -18.65 -12.07
N VAL A 52 -15.97 -18.22 -10.80
CA VAL A 52 -17.02 -18.63 -9.86
C VAL A 52 -18.35 -18.05 -10.34
N ARG A 53 -19.37 -18.90 -10.50
CA ARG A 53 -20.66 -18.45 -11.06
C ARG A 53 -21.43 -17.44 -10.22
N GLN A 54 -21.09 -17.27 -8.95
CA GLN A 54 -21.73 -16.30 -8.04
C GLN A 54 -23.27 -16.36 -8.04
N ILE A 55 -23.84 -17.57 -8.04
CA ILE A 55 -25.30 -17.75 -8.10
C ILE A 55 -25.96 -17.00 -6.94
N ARG A 56 -26.68 -15.92 -7.27
CA ARG A 56 -27.32 -15.00 -6.30
C ARG A 56 -26.35 -14.35 -5.31
N SER A 57 -25.06 -14.33 -5.61
CA SER A 57 -24.02 -13.70 -4.79
C SER A 57 -23.22 -12.66 -5.58
N GLY A 58 -23.85 -11.97 -6.55
CA GLY A 58 -23.21 -10.94 -7.37
C GLY A 58 -22.55 -9.79 -6.58
N TRP A 59 -23.01 -9.52 -5.35
CA TRP A 59 -22.34 -8.56 -4.43
C TRP A 59 -20.93 -8.99 -4.02
N ALA A 60 -20.64 -10.29 -4.09
CA ALA A 60 -19.33 -10.87 -3.80
C ALA A 60 -18.52 -11.14 -5.08
N ASP A 61 -18.94 -10.64 -6.24
CA ASP A 61 -18.24 -10.88 -7.49
C ASP A 61 -16.89 -10.14 -7.55
N GLY A 62 -16.80 -8.89 -7.10
CA GLY A 62 -15.54 -8.15 -7.03
C GLY A 62 -15.24 -7.01 -8.04
N PRO A 63 -15.66 -7.03 -9.32
CA PRO A 63 -15.17 -6.03 -10.28
C PRO A 63 -15.53 -4.60 -9.88
N ALA A 64 -14.50 -3.76 -9.75
CA ALA A 64 -14.63 -2.40 -9.24
C ALA A 64 -15.53 -1.55 -10.15
N TYR A 65 -16.46 -0.80 -9.53
CA TYR A 65 -17.48 0.01 -10.18
C TYR A 65 -18.48 -0.76 -11.06
N ILE A 66 -18.42 -2.09 -11.07
CA ILE A 66 -19.44 -2.93 -11.71
C ILE A 66 -20.35 -3.52 -10.64
N THR A 67 -19.82 -4.34 -9.73
CA THR A 67 -20.63 -4.95 -8.66
C THR A 67 -20.45 -4.28 -7.30
N GLN A 68 -19.31 -3.62 -7.07
CA GLN A 68 -19.02 -2.94 -5.83
C GLN A 68 -18.08 -1.73 -6.05
N CYS A 69 -18.10 -0.79 -5.11
CA CYS A 69 -17.04 0.20 -5.02
C CYS A 69 -15.76 -0.43 -4.41
N PRO A 70 -14.58 0.13 -4.67
CA PRO A 70 -13.33 -0.38 -4.13
C PRO A 70 -13.27 -0.38 -2.60
N ILE A 71 -12.59 -1.37 -2.02
CA ILE A 71 -12.29 -1.42 -0.60
C ILE A 71 -11.16 -0.41 -0.34
N GLN A 72 -11.48 0.67 0.39
CA GLN A 72 -10.53 1.71 0.73
C GLN A 72 -9.51 1.24 1.77
N THR A 73 -8.36 1.92 1.83
CA THR A 73 -7.31 1.69 2.82
C THR A 73 -7.88 1.77 4.25
N GLY A 74 -7.57 0.77 5.09
CA GLY A 74 -8.08 0.66 6.46
C GLY A 74 -9.47 0.00 6.56
N HIS A 75 -10.18 -0.20 5.46
CA HIS A 75 -11.49 -0.85 5.45
C HIS A 75 -11.40 -2.36 5.20
N SER A 76 -12.50 -3.07 5.48
CA SER A 76 -12.61 -4.49 5.18
C SER A 76 -13.95 -4.83 4.54
N PHE A 77 -13.96 -5.88 3.71
CA PHE A 77 -15.14 -6.42 3.05
C PHE A 77 -15.16 -7.95 3.18
N VAL A 78 -16.36 -8.53 3.31
CA VAL A 78 -16.53 -9.98 3.42
C VAL A 78 -17.22 -10.49 2.16
N TYR A 79 -16.47 -11.26 1.37
CA TYR A 79 -17.00 -12.02 0.25
C TYR A 79 -17.59 -13.32 0.79
N ASN A 80 -18.84 -13.61 0.44
CA ASN A 80 -19.56 -14.79 0.90
C ASN A 80 -20.37 -15.36 -0.25
N PHE A 81 -20.01 -16.57 -0.68
CA PHE A 81 -20.64 -17.24 -1.81
C PHE A 81 -20.56 -18.76 -1.66
N THR A 82 -21.32 -19.47 -2.48
CA THR A 82 -21.32 -20.95 -2.53
C THR A 82 -20.89 -21.39 -3.92
N ILE A 83 -20.02 -22.40 -3.99
CA ILE A 83 -19.55 -22.94 -5.26
C ILE A 83 -20.54 -24.00 -5.74
N VAL A 84 -21.18 -23.77 -6.89
CA VAL A 84 -22.26 -24.63 -7.40
C VAL A 84 -21.93 -25.12 -8.80
N GLY A 85 -21.89 -26.45 -8.98
CA GLY A 85 -21.72 -27.07 -10.29
C GLY A 85 -20.33 -26.92 -10.91
N GLN A 86 -19.30 -26.61 -10.12
CA GLN A 86 -17.92 -26.40 -10.58
C GLN A 86 -16.98 -27.33 -9.82
N ARG A 87 -16.01 -27.93 -10.52
CA ARG A 87 -15.04 -28.90 -9.99
C ARG A 87 -13.78 -28.82 -10.84
N GLY A 88 -12.63 -28.56 -10.24
CA GLY A 88 -11.38 -28.42 -10.99
C GLY A 88 -10.54 -27.28 -10.44
N THR A 89 -10.07 -26.41 -11.31
CA THR A 89 -9.22 -25.28 -10.94
C THR A 89 -9.85 -23.99 -11.43
N LEU A 90 -9.82 -22.97 -10.58
CA LEU A 90 -10.08 -21.57 -10.89
C LEU A 90 -8.96 -20.74 -10.25
N PHE A 91 -9.10 -19.42 -10.22
CA PHE A 91 -8.19 -18.56 -9.49
C PHE A 91 -8.92 -17.31 -8.98
N TRP A 92 -8.32 -16.62 -8.03
CA TRP A 92 -8.77 -15.31 -7.58
C TRP A 92 -7.71 -14.29 -7.96
N HIS A 93 -8.12 -13.05 -8.20
CA HIS A 93 -7.20 -11.95 -8.51
C HIS A 93 -7.78 -10.59 -8.15
N ALA A 94 -6.95 -9.56 -8.05
CA ALA A 94 -7.43 -8.19 -7.94
C ALA A 94 -8.21 -7.77 -9.19
N HIS A 95 -9.29 -7.01 -9.04
CA HIS A 95 -10.13 -6.59 -10.18
C HIS A 95 -10.32 -5.08 -10.21
N ILE A 96 -9.17 -4.40 -10.17
CA ILE A 96 -9.02 -2.95 -10.28
C ILE A 96 -7.60 -2.63 -10.74
N SER A 97 -7.49 -1.80 -11.79
CA SER A 97 -6.20 -1.42 -12.39
C SER A 97 -5.32 -2.64 -12.73
N TRP A 98 -4.00 -2.51 -12.68
CA TRP A 98 -3.05 -3.58 -12.99
C TRP A 98 -2.54 -4.31 -11.73
N LEU A 99 -3.20 -4.13 -10.58
CA LEU A 99 -2.82 -4.75 -9.32
C LEU A 99 -2.80 -6.29 -9.37
N ARG A 100 -3.55 -6.92 -10.28
CA ARG A 100 -3.49 -8.37 -10.49
C ARG A 100 -2.17 -8.88 -11.06
N ALA A 101 -1.22 -8.01 -11.40
CA ALA A 101 0.15 -8.43 -11.72
C ALA A 101 0.84 -9.12 -10.54
N THR A 102 0.40 -8.82 -9.31
CA THR A 102 0.97 -9.41 -8.08
C THR A 102 -0.10 -9.95 -7.13
N LEU A 103 -1.35 -9.48 -7.22
CA LEU A 103 -2.47 -9.96 -6.44
C LEU A 103 -3.30 -11.02 -7.17
N TYR A 104 -2.85 -12.27 -7.08
CA TYR A 104 -3.60 -13.44 -7.55
C TYR A 104 -3.23 -14.70 -6.79
N GLY A 105 -4.09 -15.71 -6.81
CA GLY A 105 -3.81 -17.03 -6.25
C GLY A 105 -4.81 -18.09 -6.71
N PRO A 106 -4.50 -19.38 -6.55
CA PRO A 106 -5.32 -20.46 -7.11
C PRO A 106 -6.55 -20.77 -6.25
N ILE A 107 -7.65 -21.17 -6.90
CA ILE A 107 -8.84 -21.76 -6.27
C ILE A 107 -8.92 -23.22 -6.74
N ILE A 108 -8.81 -24.16 -5.79
CA ILE A 108 -8.90 -25.59 -6.05
C ILE A 108 -10.27 -26.07 -5.60
N ILE A 109 -11.08 -26.55 -6.54
CA ILE A 109 -12.41 -27.07 -6.27
C ILE A 109 -12.37 -28.59 -6.42
N LEU A 110 -12.40 -29.29 -5.30
CA LEU A 110 -12.41 -30.74 -5.24
C LEU A 110 -13.83 -31.27 -5.53
N PRO A 111 -13.96 -32.51 -6.02
CA PRO A 111 -15.25 -33.19 -6.09
C PRO A 111 -15.96 -33.22 -4.72
N LYS A 112 -17.28 -33.43 -4.72
CA LYS A 112 -18.03 -33.70 -3.49
C LYS A 112 -17.43 -34.87 -2.71
N LEU A 113 -17.59 -34.86 -1.39
CA LEU A 113 -17.13 -35.97 -0.56
C LEU A 113 -17.75 -37.29 -1.05
N GLY A 114 -16.93 -38.33 -1.22
CA GLY A 114 -17.37 -39.63 -1.75
C GLY A 114 -17.49 -39.72 -3.27
N VAL A 115 -17.37 -38.61 -4.01
CA VAL A 115 -17.41 -38.61 -5.49
C VAL A 115 -15.98 -38.66 -6.04
N PRO A 116 -15.59 -39.68 -6.82
CA PRO A 116 -14.26 -39.74 -7.42
C PRO A 116 -14.11 -38.80 -8.62
N TYR A 117 -12.87 -38.58 -9.05
CA TYR A 117 -12.59 -37.98 -10.36
C TYR A 117 -13.09 -38.90 -11.49
N PRO A 118 -13.45 -38.36 -12.67
CA PRO A 118 -13.80 -39.17 -13.84
C PRO A 118 -12.58 -39.85 -14.50
N PHE A 119 -11.39 -39.67 -13.92
CA PHE A 119 -10.14 -40.29 -14.31
C PHE A 119 -9.42 -40.83 -13.07
N ALA A 120 -8.40 -41.68 -13.28
CA ALA A 120 -7.64 -42.27 -12.19
C ALA A 120 -7.09 -41.19 -11.25
N LYS A 121 -7.32 -41.37 -9.94
CA LYS A 121 -6.90 -40.41 -8.92
C LYS A 121 -5.38 -40.14 -9.05
N PRO A 122 -4.97 -38.87 -9.22
CA PRO A 122 -3.55 -38.54 -9.36
C PRO A 122 -2.79 -38.80 -8.06
N TYR A 123 -1.50 -39.08 -8.17
CA TYR A 123 -0.62 -39.27 -7.02
C TYR A 123 -0.46 -37.96 -6.23
N LYS A 124 -0.32 -36.83 -6.93
CA LYS A 124 -0.21 -35.49 -6.34
C LYS A 124 -0.75 -34.44 -7.31
N GLU A 125 -1.28 -33.37 -6.75
CA GLU A 125 -1.79 -32.22 -7.49
C GLU A 125 -0.88 -31.02 -7.22
N VAL A 126 -0.56 -30.27 -8.27
CA VAL A 126 0.37 -29.13 -8.20
C VAL A 126 -0.14 -27.96 -9.03
N PRO A 127 -0.42 -26.80 -8.41
CA PRO A 127 -0.67 -25.56 -9.14
C PRO A 127 0.55 -25.10 -9.92
N ILE A 128 0.34 -24.75 -11.19
CA ILE A 128 1.33 -24.14 -12.07
C ILE A 128 0.71 -22.84 -12.57
N ILE A 129 1.13 -21.73 -11.97
CA ILE A 129 0.59 -20.41 -12.27
C ILE A 129 1.59 -19.68 -13.17
N LEU A 130 1.19 -19.39 -14.39
CA LEU A 130 1.94 -18.56 -15.31
C LEU A 130 1.58 -17.10 -15.05
N GLY A 131 2.58 -16.22 -15.02
CA GLY A 131 2.38 -14.79 -14.81
C GLY A 131 3.50 -13.96 -15.41
N GLU A 132 3.45 -12.66 -15.20
CA GLU A 132 4.42 -11.68 -15.70
C GLU A 132 5.03 -10.90 -14.55
N TRP A 133 6.23 -10.37 -14.77
CA TRP A 133 6.96 -9.53 -13.83
C TRP A 133 7.50 -8.28 -14.54
N TRP A 134 7.24 -7.13 -13.92
CA TRP A 134 7.86 -5.85 -14.27
C TRP A 134 8.84 -5.46 -13.16
N GLU A 135 9.97 -4.86 -13.49
CA GLU A 135 10.84 -4.20 -12.53
C GLU A 135 10.25 -2.85 -12.09
N ALA A 136 9.52 -2.18 -12.99
CA ALA A 136 8.75 -0.97 -12.68
C ALA A 136 7.49 -1.28 -11.86
N ASP A 137 6.90 -0.25 -11.24
CA ASP A 137 5.56 -0.33 -10.66
C ASP A 137 4.51 -0.43 -11.77
N THR A 138 3.71 -1.49 -11.76
CA THR A 138 2.69 -1.75 -12.78
C THR A 138 1.60 -0.69 -12.80
N GLU A 139 1.31 -0.05 -11.67
CA GLU A 139 0.38 1.08 -11.62
C GLU A 139 0.94 2.31 -12.33
N ALA A 140 2.26 2.54 -12.26
CA ALA A 140 2.93 3.60 -13.01
C ALA A 140 2.95 3.29 -14.51
N VAL A 141 3.21 2.03 -14.90
CA VAL A 141 3.22 1.58 -16.30
C VAL A 141 1.87 1.84 -16.97
N ILE A 142 0.76 1.43 -16.34
CA ILE A 142 -0.57 1.65 -16.93
C ILE A 142 -0.98 3.13 -16.89
N SER A 143 -0.62 3.86 -15.83
CA SER A 143 -0.90 5.29 -15.74
C SER A 143 -0.22 6.06 -16.86
N GLN A 144 1.04 5.75 -17.15
CA GLN A 144 1.79 6.32 -18.27
C GLN A 144 1.11 6.00 -19.61
N ALA A 145 0.77 4.74 -19.88
CA ALA A 145 0.14 4.33 -21.13
C ALA A 145 -1.19 5.03 -21.41
N LEU A 146 -2.06 5.17 -20.40
CA LEU A 146 -3.33 5.88 -20.52
C LEU A 146 -3.17 7.39 -20.71
N GLN A 147 -2.14 7.98 -20.10
CA GLN A 147 -1.83 9.40 -20.24
C GLN A 147 -1.31 9.72 -21.63
N THR A 148 -0.28 9.00 -22.10
CA THR A 148 0.31 9.20 -23.43
C THR A 148 -0.61 8.72 -24.56
N GLY A 149 -1.56 7.84 -24.26
CA GLY A 149 -2.40 7.18 -25.26
C GLY A 149 -1.66 6.12 -26.08
N GLY A 150 -0.45 5.72 -25.67
CA GLY A 150 0.36 4.68 -26.29
C GLY A 150 0.13 3.28 -25.68
N GLY A 151 0.92 2.31 -26.16
CA GLY A 151 1.02 0.98 -25.54
C GLY A 151 1.80 1.03 -24.22
N PRO A 152 1.47 0.19 -23.22
CA PRO A 152 2.26 0.06 -22.00
C PRO A 152 3.60 -0.63 -22.27
N ASN A 153 4.59 -0.39 -21.41
CA ASN A 153 5.84 -1.15 -21.44
C ASN A 153 5.58 -2.64 -21.19
N VAL A 154 6.26 -3.48 -21.97
CA VAL A 154 6.20 -4.95 -21.86
C VAL A 154 6.78 -5.44 -20.53
N SER A 155 6.44 -6.67 -20.13
CA SER A 155 7.06 -7.29 -18.95
C SER A 155 8.55 -7.54 -19.16
N ASP A 156 9.30 -7.55 -18.06
CA ASP A 156 10.73 -7.87 -18.06
C ASP A 156 10.96 -9.40 -18.01
N ALA A 157 9.99 -10.15 -17.49
CA ALA A 157 10.02 -11.61 -17.51
C ALA A 157 8.64 -12.26 -17.34
N TYR A 158 8.45 -13.42 -17.97
CA TYR A 158 7.43 -14.37 -17.56
C TYR A 158 7.87 -15.17 -16.32
N THR A 159 6.89 -15.68 -15.58
CA THR A 159 7.13 -16.42 -14.33
C THR A 159 6.32 -17.70 -14.25
N ILE A 160 6.89 -18.73 -13.63
CA ILE A 160 6.17 -19.94 -13.21
C ILE A 160 6.12 -19.93 -11.68
N ASN A 161 4.92 -19.84 -11.12
CA ASN A 161 4.69 -19.68 -9.68
C ASN A 161 5.46 -18.48 -9.09
N GLY A 162 5.49 -17.35 -9.81
CA GLY A 162 6.17 -16.12 -9.40
C GLY A 162 7.70 -16.16 -9.48
N LEU A 163 8.27 -17.16 -10.17
CA LEU A 163 9.71 -17.36 -10.35
C LEU A 163 10.09 -17.29 -11.86
N PRO A 164 11.00 -16.40 -12.30
CA PRO A 164 11.42 -16.27 -13.71
C PRO A 164 12.22 -17.47 -14.24
N GLY A 165 12.90 -18.21 -13.38
CA GLY A 165 13.67 -19.37 -13.80
C GLY A 165 15.03 -19.07 -14.39
N PRO A 166 15.73 -20.09 -14.90
CA PRO A 166 17.17 -20.05 -15.13
C PRO A 166 17.58 -19.37 -16.44
N LEU A 167 16.61 -19.01 -17.30
CA LEU A 167 16.87 -18.37 -18.59
C LEU A 167 17.01 -16.84 -18.48
N TYR A 168 16.65 -16.25 -17.33
CA TYR A 168 16.83 -14.83 -17.07
C TYR A 168 18.04 -14.57 -16.18
N ASN A 169 18.63 -13.39 -16.35
CA ASN A 169 19.73 -12.93 -15.51
C ASN A 169 19.31 -12.93 -14.04
N CYS A 170 20.26 -13.28 -13.16
CA CYS A 170 20.06 -13.36 -11.71
C CYS A 170 18.99 -14.35 -11.21
N SER A 171 18.40 -15.18 -12.07
CA SER A 171 17.20 -15.97 -11.72
C SER A 171 17.45 -17.49 -11.68
N ALA A 172 18.71 -17.93 -11.78
CA ALA A 172 19.07 -19.35 -11.70
C ALA A 172 18.73 -19.99 -10.34
N LYS A 173 18.77 -19.22 -9.24
CA LYS A 173 18.31 -19.66 -7.92
C LYS A 173 16.78 -19.63 -7.81
N ASP A 174 16.15 -18.69 -8.50
CA ASP A 174 14.70 -18.48 -8.57
C ASP A 174 14.06 -19.33 -9.67
N THR A 175 14.29 -20.64 -9.59
CA THR A 175 13.72 -21.61 -10.54
C THR A 175 12.72 -22.52 -9.84
N PHE A 176 11.49 -22.55 -10.33
CA PHE A 176 10.48 -23.50 -9.86
C PHE A 176 10.91 -24.94 -10.18
N LYS A 177 10.90 -25.82 -9.17
CA LYS A 177 11.29 -27.23 -9.30
C LYS A 177 10.14 -28.16 -8.92
N LEU A 178 9.64 -28.92 -9.89
CA LEU A 178 8.67 -29.99 -9.69
C LEU A 178 9.38 -31.33 -9.51
N LYS A 179 9.42 -31.81 -8.26
CA LYS A 179 9.97 -33.14 -7.94
C LYS A 179 8.94 -34.25 -8.15
N VAL A 180 9.30 -35.26 -8.95
CA VAL A 180 8.40 -36.35 -9.34
C VAL A 180 8.96 -37.74 -9.06
N LYS A 181 8.09 -38.71 -8.81
CA LYS A 181 8.44 -40.14 -8.68
C LYS A 181 8.23 -40.87 -10.01
N PRO A 182 9.09 -41.84 -10.38
CA PRO A 182 8.87 -42.72 -11.52
C PRO A 182 7.53 -43.48 -11.43
N GLY A 183 6.87 -43.69 -12.58
CA GLY A 183 5.64 -44.48 -12.73
C GLY A 183 4.39 -43.89 -12.06
N ARG A 184 4.39 -42.59 -11.74
CA ARG A 184 3.26 -41.90 -11.09
C ARG A 184 2.63 -40.87 -12.02
N THR A 185 1.37 -40.55 -11.78
CA THR A 185 0.63 -39.52 -12.52
C THR A 185 0.41 -38.30 -11.63
N TYR A 186 0.78 -37.12 -12.10
CA TYR A 186 0.60 -35.85 -11.41
C TYR A 186 -0.48 -35.04 -12.11
N LEU A 187 -1.34 -34.36 -11.35
CA LEU A 187 -2.29 -33.40 -11.90
C LEU A 187 -1.69 -32.00 -11.80
N LEU A 188 -1.30 -31.43 -12.94
CA LEU A 188 -0.87 -30.05 -13.02
C LEU A 188 -2.09 -29.17 -13.23
N ARG A 189 -2.30 -28.23 -12.30
CA ARG A 189 -3.42 -27.30 -12.31
C ARG A 189 -2.94 -25.99 -12.91
N MET A 190 -3.07 -25.87 -14.24
CA MET A 190 -2.52 -24.76 -15.01
C MET A 190 -3.43 -23.54 -14.90
N ILE A 191 -2.85 -22.39 -14.63
CA ILE A 191 -3.54 -21.11 -14.51
C ILE A 191 -2.70 -20.09 -15.27
N ASN A 192 -3.30 -19.36 -16.22
CA ASN A 192 -2.64 -18.21 -16.81
C ASN A 192 -3.15 -16.93 -16.12
N ALA A 193 -2.33 -16.40 -15.23
CA ALA A 193 -2.53 -15.14 -14.52
C ALA A 193 -1.70 -13.99 -15.12
N ALA A 194 -1.07 -14.19 -16.28
CA ALA A 194 -0.45 -13.11 -17.04
C ALA A 194 -1.49 -12.03 -17.38
N LEU A 195 -1.03 -10.80 -17.51
CA LEU A 195 -1.86 -9.63 -17.82
C LEU A 195 -2.14 -9.54 -19.31
N ASN A 196 -1.13 -9.68 -20.16
CA ASN A 196 -1.25 -9.28 -21.56
C ASN A 196 -0.92 -10.37 -22.59
N ASP A 197 -0.44 -11.54 -22.17
CA ASP A 197 0.00 -12.58 -23.11
C ASP A 197 -0.65 -13.96 -22.89
N GLU A 198 -1.02 -14.56 -24.01
CA GLU A 198 -1.38 -15.97 -24.08
C GLU A 198 -0.12 -16.82 -24.19
N LEU A 199 -0.09 -17.99 -23.54
CA LEU A 199 1.14 -18.74 -23.38
C LEU A 199 1.02 -20.16 -23.93
N PHE A 200 2.02 -20.57 -24.72
CA PHE A 200 2.33 -21.97 -24.94
C PHE A 200 3.06 -22.52 -23.72
N PHE A 201 2.74 -23.75 -23.30
CA PHE A 201 3.42 -24.44 -22.21
C PHE A 201 3.70 -25.89 -22.58
N ALA A 202 4.92 -26.36 -22.36
CA ALA A 202 5.30 -27.75 -22.61
C ALA A 202 6.30 -28.27 -21.59
N VAL A 203 6.34 -29.60 -21.42
CA VAL A 203 7.30 -30.30 -20.57
C VAL A 203 8.14 -31.23 -21.44
N ALA A 204 9.47 -31.07 -21.42
CA ALA A 204 10.36 -31.81 -22.31
C ALA A 204 10.17 -33.33 -22.17
N ASN A 205 10.03 -34.04 -23.29
CA ASN A 205 9.83 -35.51 -23.35
C ASN A 205 8.65 -36.06 -22.52
N HIS A 206 7.65 -35.24 -22.18
CA HIS A 206 6.43 -35.68 -21.51
C HIS A 206 5.19 -35.20 -22.28
N THR A 207 4.21 -36.08 -22.39
CA THR A 207 2.89 -35.75 -22.94
C THR A 207 1.98 -35.26 -21.82
N LEU A 208 1.11 -34.30 -22.15
CA LEU A 208 0.11 -33.75 -21.25
C LEU A 208 -1.27 -34.23 -21.70
N THR A 209 -2.02 -34.87 -20.81
CA THR A 209 -3.42 -35.25 -21.08
C THR A 209 -4.34 -34.20 -20.47
N VAL A 210 -5.05 -33.44 -21.30
CA VAL A 210 -6.02 -32.42 -20.84
C VAL A 210 -7.25 -33.14 -20.29
N VAL A 211 -7.72 -32.77 -19.10
CA VAL A 211 -8.88 -33.42 -18.45
C VAL A 211 -9.92 -32.46 -17.89
N ASP A 212 -9.58 -31.18 -17.78
CA ASP A 212 -10.42 -30.13 -17.22
C ASP A 212 -10.10 -28.79 -17.90
N ALA A 213 -11.11 -27.97 -18.16
CA ALA A 213 -10.97 -26.58 -18.57
C ALA A 213 -11.95 -25.74 -17.74
N ASP A 214 -11.46 -24.66 -17.11
CA ASP A 214 -12.28 -23.71 -16.36
C ASP A 214 -13.19 -24.35 -15.27
N ALA A 215 -12.63 -25.33 -14.55
CA ALA A 215 -13.31 -26.13 -13.51
C ALA A 215 -14.52 -26.94 -14.01
N LEU A 216 -14.41 -27.42 -15.24
CA LEU A 216 -15.34 -28.36 -15.87
C LEU A 216 -14.55 -29.46 -16.58
N TYR A 217 -15.00 -30.71 -16.40
CA TYR A 217 -14.35 -31.85 -17.04
C TYR A 217 -14.55 -31.85 -18.55
N VAL A 218 -13.48 -32.15 -19.27
CA VAL A 218 -13.48 -32.31 -20.73
C VAL A 218 -13.17 -33.75 -21.12
N LYS A 219 -13.51 -34.11 -22.36
CA LYS A 219 -13.08 -35.38 -22.93
C LYS A 219 -11.55 -35.43 -22.97
N PRO A 220 -10.91 -36.44 -22.34
CA PRO A 220 -9.46 -36.46 -22.28
C PRO A 220 -8.82 -36.55 -23.66
N PHE A 221 -7.81 -35.72 -23.91
CA PHE A 221 -6.97 -35.83 -25.10
C PHE A 221 -5.52 -35.48 -24.78
N ASP A 222 -4.61 -36.09 -25.53
CA ASP A 222 -3.18 -35.89 -25.37
C ASP A 222 -2.67 -34.76 -26.25
N THR A 223 -1.76 -33.96 -25.69
CA THR A 223 -1.04 -32.91 -26.40
C THR A 223 0.40 -32.80 -25.90
N PRO A 224 1.39 -32.52 -26.78
CA PRO A 224 2.75 -32.21 -26.36
C PRO A 224 2.88 -30.81 -25.75
N THR A 225 2.04 -29.86 -26.23
CA THR A 225 2.07 -28.45 -25.83
C THR A 225 0.65 -27.98 -25.52
N LEU A 226 0.49 -27.29 -24.41
CA LEU A 226 -0.73 -26.62 -23.99
C LEU A 226 -0.75 -25.19 -24.52
N VAL A 227 -1.93 -24.69 -24.91
CA VAL A 227 -2.17 -23.25 -25.12
C VAL A 227 -3.14 -22.77 -24.05
N ILE A 228 -2.81 -21.68 -23.37
CA ILE A 228 -3.66 -21.13 -22.32
C ILE A 228 -3.64 -19.60 -22.36
N ALA A 229 -4.81 -18.98 -22.48
CA ALA A 229 -4.95 -17.53 -22.50
C ALA A 229 -5.13 -16.95 -21.09
N PRO A 230 -4.83 -15.67 -20.82
CA PRO A 230 -5.16 -15.00 -19.56
C PRO A 230 -6.60 -15.26 -19.14
N GLY A 231 -6.81 -15.55 -17.86
CA GLY A 231 -8.13 -15.89 -17.32
C GLY A 231 -8.54 -17.35 -17.54
N GLN A 232 -7.85 -18.13 -18.36
CA GLN A 232 -8.14 -19.54 -18.51
C GLN A 232 -7.41 -20.39 -17.47
N THR A 233 -8.04 -21.51 -17.13
CA THR A 233 -7.44 -22.58 -16.34
C THR A 233 -7.64 -23.91 -17.05
N THR A 234 -6.64 -24.79 -16.95
CA THR A 234 -6.68 -26.11 -17.59
C THR A 234 -5.98 -27.10 -16.67
N ASN A 235 -6.63 -28.22 -16.32
CA ASN A 235 -5.91 -29.29 -15.62
C ASN A 235 -5.40 -30.32 -16.62
N VAL A 236 -4.14 -30.70 -16.44
CA VAL A 236 -3.48 -31.70 -17.27
C VAL A 236 -2.89 -32.80 -16.40
N LEU A 237 -3.05 -34.04 -16.82
CA LEU A 237 -2.34 -35.18 -16.24
C LEU A 237 -0.96 -35.28 -16.90
N LEU A 238 0.06 -35.31 -16.06
CA LEU A 238 1.43 -35.56 -16.44
C LEU A 238 1.82 -36.97 -15.96
N ARG A 239 2.00 -37.89 -16.90
CA ARG A 239 2.49 -39.24 -16.59
C ARG A 239 4.01 -39.26 -16.60
N THR A 240 4.60 -39.67 -15.48
CA THR A 240 6.06 -39.79 -15.38
C THR A 240 6.55 -41.08 -16.01
N LYS A 241 7.82 -41.09 -16.44
CA LYS A 241 8.52 -42.26 -16.98
C LYS A 241 8.50 -43.40 -15.94
N PRO A 242 8.39 -44.67 -16.37
CA PRO A 242 8.23 -45.81 -15.47
C PRO A 242 9.47 -46.02 -14.57
N THR A 243 10.65 -45.67 -15.07
CA THR A 243 11.95 -45.81 -14.39
C THR A 243 12.64 -44.45 -14.25
N PHE A 244 13.64 -44.36 -13.37
CA PHE A 244 14.45 -43.15 -13.17
C PHE A 244 15.29 -42.88 -14.44
N PRO A 245 15.07 -41.76 -15.16
CA PRO A 245 15.62 -41.56 -16.51
C PRO A 245 17.07 -41.02 -16.52
N ASN A 246 17.73 -40.87 -15.36
CA ASN A 246 19.06 -40.24 -15.25
C ASN A 246 19.15 -38.87 -15.97
N ALA A 247 18.06 -38.10 -16.02
CA ALA A 247 17.99 -36.82 -16.72
C ALA A 247 17.05 -35.82 -16.02
N THR A 248 17.25 -34.55 -16.32
CA THR A 248 16.36 -33.44 -15.91
C THR A 248 15.62 -32.87 -17.11
N PHE A 249 14.42 -32.36 -16.90
CA PHE A 249 13.54 -31.90 -17.98
C PHE A 249 13.09 -30.48 -17.71
N PHE A 250 13.19 -29.59 -18.69
CA PHE A 250 12.56 -28.27 -18.57
C PHE A 250 11.05 -28.36 -18.79
N MET A 251 10.34 -27.60 -17.98
CA MET A 251 9.00 -27.11 -18.30
C MET A 251 9.15 -25.66 -18.75
N ALA A 252 8.65 -25.31 -19.91
CA ALA A 252 8.86 -23.98 -20.48
C ALA A 252 7.54 -23.37 -20.93
N ALA A 253 7.44 -22.04 -20.81
CA ALA A 253 6.36 -21.26 -21.40
C ALA A 253 6.88 -20.09 -22.23
N ARG A 254 6.19 -19.79 -23.32
CA ARG A 254 6.51 -18.72 -24.29
C ARG A 254 5.21 -18.15 -24.86
N PRO A 255 5.15 -16.87 -25.22
CA PRO A 255 3.91 -16.29 -25.71
C PRO A 255 3.49 -16.80 -27.09
N TYR A 256 2.18 -16.74 -27.30
CA TYR A 256 1.51 -16.79 -28.58
C TYR A 256 1.02 -15.38 -28.91
N VAL A 257 1.47 -14.82 -30.02
CA VAL A 257 1.22 -13.43 -30.40
C VAL A 257 0.77 -13.36 -31.85
N THR A 258 -0.35 -12.66 -32.06
CA THR A 258 -0.89 -12.33 -33.39
C THR A 258 -0.99 -10.82 -33.63
N GLY A 259 -1.03 -10.03 -32.55
CA GLY A 259 -1.13 -8.58 -32.60
C GLY A 259 0.15 -7.92 -33.12
N ARG A 260 0.03 -6.64 -33.52
CA ARG A 260 1.15 -5.81 -33.99
C ARG A 260 1.82 -4.98 -32.89
N GLY A 261 1.35 -5.11 -31.65
CA GLY A 261 1.88 -4.41 -30.48
C GLY A 261 3.23 -4.97 -30.02
N THR A 262 3.89 -4.24 -29.12
CA THR A 262 5.07 -4.73 -28.41
C THR A 262 4.68 -5.76 -27.37
N PHE A 263 5.45 -6.85 -27.26
CA PHE A 263 5.24 -7.93 -26.30
C PHE A 263 6.57 -8.43 -25.74
N ASP A 264 6.54 -9.15 -24.62
CA ASP A 264 7.73 -9.78 -24.05
C ASP A 264 8.08 -11.04 -24.86
N ASN A 265 9.19 -11.02 -25.61
CA ASN A 265 9.59 -12.17 -26.45
C ASN A 265 10.49 -13.19 -25.72
N THR A 266 10.48 -13.20 -24.39
CA THR A 266 11.31 -14.11 -23.62
C THR A 266 10.63 -15.46 -23.37
N THR A 267 11.35 -16.41 -22.78
CA THR A 267 10.83 -17.75 -22.44
C THR A 267 11.15 -18.06 -20.99
N VAL A 268 10.13 -18.37 -20.22
CA VAL A 268 10.27 -18.83 -18.83
C VAL A 268 10.52 -20.33 -18.78
N ALA A 269 11.37 -20.76 -17.86
CA ALA A 269 11.62 -22.19 -17.63
C ALA A 269 11.60 -22.56 -16.14
N GLY A 270 10.92 -23.66 -15.84
CA GLY A 270 11.03 -24.41 -14.60
C GLY A 270 11.67 -25.77 -14.85
N VAL A 271 11.86 -26.54 -13.79
CA VAL A 271 12.56 -27.84 -13.86
C VAL A 271 11.66 -28.93 -13.32
N LEU A 272 11.53 -30.01 -14.07
CA LEU A 272 11.01 -31.28 -13.62
C LEU A 272 12.16 -32.24 -13.30
N GLU A 273 12.20 -32.71 -12.05
CA GLU A 273 13.27 -33.55 -11.52
C GLU A 273 12.71 -34.85 -10.95
N TYR A 274 13.27 -35.99 -11.38
CA TYR A 274 12.91 -37.28 -10.82
C TYR A 274 13.62 -37.51 -9.48
N THR A 275 12.92 -38.06 -8.49
CA THR A 275 13.54 -38.49 -7.22
C THR A 275 14.22 -39.85 -7.41
N ASN A 276 15.51 -39.94 -7.09
CA ASN A 276 16.26 -41.19 -7.17
C ASN A 276 15.87 -42.14 -6.01
N PRO A 277 15.34 -43.34 -6.29
CA PRO A 277 14.95 -44.30 -5.25
C PRO A 277 16.13 -44.92 -4.48
N ARG A 278 17.38 -44.86 -4.99
CA ARG A 278 18.58 -45.43 -4.33
C ARG A 278 19.37 -44.42 -3.47
N SER A 279 18.92 -43.18 -3.40
CA SER A 279 19.61 -42.11 -2.68
C SER A 279 18.96 -41.91 -1.31
N ALA A 280 19.62 -42.39 -0.25
CA ALA A 280 19.17 -42.22 1.15
C ALA A 280 19.30 -40.77 1.66
N PHE A 281 19.91 -39.86 0.87
CA PHE A 281 20.13 -38.47 1.23
C PHE A 281 19.61 -37.53 0.14
N PRO A 282 18.70 -36.58 0.45
CA PRO A 282 18.23 -35.62 -0.52
C PRO A 282 19.38 -34.70 -0.96
N ALA A 283 19.81 -34.81 -2.22
CA ALA A 283 20.83 -33.94 -2.79
C ALA A 283 20.38 -32.46 -2.71
N LYS A 284 21.15 -31.64 -1.99
CA LYS A 284 21.01 -30.18 -1.94
C LYS A 284 21.73 -29.57 -3.16
N GLY A 285 21.06 -29.50 -4.31
CA GLY A 285 21.59 -28.78 -5.47
C GLY A 285 21.10 -29.31 -6.82
N PHE A 286 21.16 -28.46 -7.85
CA PHE A 286 20.97 -28.88 -9.24
C PHE A 286 22.16 -29.78 -9.63
N ASN A 287 21.94 -31.06 -9.86
CA ASN A 287 23.03 -31.98 -10.21
C ASN A 287 23.46 -31.70 -11.65
N LYS A 288 24.44 -30.79 -11.82
CA LYS A 288 24.98 -30.35 -13.13
C LYS A 288 25.54 -31.50 -14.00
N LYS A 289 25.62 -32.72 -13.45
CA LYS A 289 26.09 -33.93 -14.15
C LYS A 289 25.00 -34.66 -14.94
N LEU A 290 23.71 -34.33 -14.78
CA LEU A 290 22.62 -35.00 -15.52
C LEU A 290 22.30 -34.26 -16.83
N PRO A 291 22.06 -34.97 -17.95
CA PRO A 291 21.54 -34.38 -19.18
C PRO A 291 20.25 -33.58 -18.93
N LEU A 292 20.14 -32.41 -19.58
CA LEU A 292 18.99 -31.51 -19.49
C LEU A 292 18.26 -31.44 -20.82
N TYR A 293 17.01 -31.91 -20.86
CA TYR A 293 16.15 -31.85 -22.06
C TYR A 293 15.30 -30.58 -22.07
N LYS A 294 15.24 -29.92 -23.23
CA LYS A 294 14.41 -28.73 -23.48
C LYS A 294 13.19 -29.12 -24.32
N PRO A 295 11.98 -28.59 -24.04
CA PRO A 295 10.82 -28.84 -24.88
C PRO A 295 10.90 -28.06 -26.19
N ILE A 296 10.24 -28.57 -27.23
CA ILE A 296 10.05 -27.85 -28.50
C ILE A 296 8.73 -27.09 -28.39
N LEU A 297 8.76 -25.76 -28.48
CA LEU A 297 7.58 -24.91 -28.43
C LEU A 297 7.18 -24.45 -29.86
N PRO A 298 5.88 -24.37 -30.19
CA PRO A 298 5.38 -23.84 -31.47
C PRO A 298 5.85 -22.40 -31.72
N GLY A 299 5.93 -21.99 -32.98
CA GLY A 299 6.27 -20.60 -33.34
C GLY A 299 5.33 -19.59 -32.67
N LEU A 300 5.81 -18.38 -32.40
CA LEU A 300 5.06 -17.35 -31.68
C LEU A 300 3.71 -17.02 -32.33
N ASN A 301 3.64 -17.10 -33.66
CA ASN A 301 2.46 -16.80 -34.46
C ASN A 301 1.75 -18.06 -35.00
N ASP A 302 2.00 -19.24 -34.42
CA ASP A 302 1.44 -20.52 -34.89
C ASP A 302 -0.06 -20.67 -34.55
N THR A 303 -0.87 -19.91 -35.28
CA THR A 303 -2.32 -19.87 -35.17
C THR A 303 -2.97 -21.20 -35.59
N SER A 304 -2.29 -21.96 -36.44
CA SER A 304 -2.73 -23.29 -36.87
C SER A 304 -2.72 -24.29 -35.72
N PHE A 305 -1.65 -24.28 -34.91
CA PHE A 305 -1.53 -25.11 -33.71
C PHE A 305 -2.61 -24.75 -32.69
N VAL A 306 -2.83 -23.45 -32.45
CA VAL A 306 -3.87 -22.96 -31.53
C VAL A 306 -5.26 -23.42 -31.97
N SER A 307 -5.60 -23.26 -33.25
CA SER A 307 -6.92 -23.66 -33.77
C SER A 307 -7.14 -25.17 -33.64
N ASN A 308 -6.11 -25.97 -33.96
CA ASN A 308 -6.17 -27.42 -33.78
C ASN A 308 -6.34 -27.80 -32.30
N PHE A 309 -5.56 -27.21 -31.40
CA PHE A 309 -5.68 -27.46 -29.96
C PHE A 309 -7.07 -27.12 -29.43
N THR A 310 -7.59 -25.94 -29.76
CA THR A 310 -8.91 -25.48 -29.30
C THR A 310 -10.06 -26.34 -29.86
N SER A 311 -9.94 -26.83 -31.11
CA SER A 311 -10.95 -27.71 -31.71
C SER A 311 -11.13 -29.07 -31.02
N LYS A 312 -10.12 -29.52 -30.25
CA LYS A 312 -10.16 -30.77 -29.48
C LYS A 312 -10.90 -30.64 -28.15
N LEU A 313 -11.11 -29.41 -27.67
CA LEU A 313 -11.81 -29.18 -26.41
C LEU A 313 -13.30 -29.50 -26.56
N ARG A 314 -13.76 -30.51 -25.82
CA ARG A 314 -15.15 -30.95 -25.78
C ARG A 314 -15.57 -31.26 -24.36
N SER A 315 -16.79 -30.88 -23.98
CA SER A 315 -17.33 -31.23 -22.67
C SER A 315 -17.40 -32.75 -22.51
N LEU A 316 -17.22 -33.24 -21.27
CA LEU A 316 -17.25 -34.68 -21.00
C LEU A 316 -18.58 -35.33 -21.46
N ALA A 317 -19.71 -34.62 -21.30
CA ALA A 317 -21.03 -34.98 -21.83
C ALA A 317 -21.46 -36.43 -21.52
N THR A 318 -21.42 -36.79 -20.24
CA THR A 318 -21.89 -38.10 -19.73
C THR A 318 -23.15 -37.93 -18.90
N ALA A 319 -23.83 -39.02 -18.55
CA ALA A 319 -25.02 -38.95 -17.68
C ALA A 319 -24.74 -38.28 -16.31
N GLN A 320 -23.54 -38.46 -15.77
CA GLN A 320 -23.12 -37.83 -14.51
C GLN A 320 -22.68 -36.36 -14.69
N PHE A 321 -22.20 -36.00 -15.88
CA PHE A 321 -21.69 -34.67 -16.22
C PHE A 321 -22.30 -34.22 -17.57
N PRO A 322 -23.60 -33.85 -17.58
CA PRO A 322 -24.32 -33.54 -18.82
C PRO A 322 -23.89 -32.19 -19.40
N ALA A 323 -23.82 -32.09 -20.73
CA ALA A 323 -23.62 -30.84 -21.46
C ALA A 323 -24.98 -30.22 -21.81
N ASN A 324 -25.48 -29.33 -20.94
CA ASN A 324 -26.82 -28.74 -21.07
C ASN A 324 -26.84 -27.53 -22.02
N VAL A 325 -26.47 -27.75 -23.28
CA VAL A 325 -26.41 -26.69 -24.30
C VAL A 325 -27.82 -26.18 -24.60
N PRO A 326 -28.08 -24.85 -24.58
CA PRO A 326 -29.33 -24.30 -25.06
C PRO A 326 -29.58 -24.66 -26.54
N GLN A 327 -30.61 -25.46 -26.79
CA GLN A 327 -31.01 -25.87 -28.14
C GLN A 327 -31.86 -24.79 -28.82
N THR A 328 -32.77 -24.17 -28.06
CA THR A 328 -33.60 -23.04 -28.48
C THR A 328 -32.97 -21.73 -28.04
N ILE A 329 -32.99 -20.72 -28.90
CA ILE A 329 -32.36 -19.42 -28.66
C ILE A 329 -33.41 -18.32 -28.67
N ASP A 330 -33.49 -17.58 -27.57
CA ASP A 330 -34.45 -16.48 -27.39
C ASP A 330 -33.89 -15.17 -27.94
N ARG A 331 -32.58 -14.94 -27.78
CA ARG A 331 -31.89 -13.73 -28.23
C ARG A 331 -30.56 -14.06 -28.89
N ARG A 332 -30.32 -13.44 -30.06
CA ARG A 332 -29.05 -13.52 -30.80
C ARG A 332 -28.37 -12.16 -30.78
N PHE A 333 -27.06 -12.17 -30.54
CA PHE A 333 -26.22 -10.97 -30.53
C PHE A 333 -25.03 -11.17 -31.45
N PHE A 334 -24.60 -10.08 -32.08
CA PHE A 334 -23.40 -10.05 -32.89
C PHE A 334 -22.53 -8.89 -32.42
N PHE A 335 -21.40 -9.22 -31.80
CA PHE A 335 -20.47 -8.26 -31.24
C PHE A 335 -19.19 -8.23 -32.06
N THR A 336 -18.87 -7.10 -32.66
CA THR A 336 -17.50 -6.84 -33.10
C THR A 336 -16.64 -6.55 -31.87
N VAL A 337 -15.45 -7.12 -31.86
CA VAL A 337 -14.49 -7.03 -30.77
C VAL A 337 -13.15 -6.64 -31.40
N GLY A 338 -12.47 -5.67 -30.80
CA GLY A 338 -11.16 -5.28 -31.30
C GLY A 338 -10.68 -3.96 -30.75
N LEU A 339 -9.63 -3.45 -31.40
CA LEU A 339 -9.01 -2.18 -31.10
C LEU A 339 -9.65 -1.04 -31.90
N GLY A 340 -9.35 0.18 -31.49
CA GLY A 340 -9.72 1.41 -32.18
C GLY A 340 -8.92 2.58 -31.65
N VAL A 341 -9.34 3.80 -32.00
CA VAL A 341 -8.69 5.02 -31.51
C VAL A 341 -9.67 5.97 -30.86
N SER A 342 -9.18 6.81 -29.97
CA SER A 342 -9.92 7.94 -29.41
C SER A 342 -9.16 9.24 -29.67
N PRO A 343 -9.86 10.38 -29.83
CA PRO A 343 -9.21 11.64 -30.13
C PRO A 343 -8.23 12.04 -29.03
N CYS A 344 -7.10 12.61 -29.43
CA CYS A 344 -6.16 13.19 -28.48
C CYS A 344 -6.78 14.47 -27.87
N PRO A 345 -6.66 14.70 -26.55
CA PRO A 345 -7.11 15.94 -25.92
C PRO A 345 -6.48 17.18 -26.54
N GLU A 346 -7.23 18.28 -26.61
CA GLU A 346 -6.71 19.57 -27.07
C GLU A 346 -5.50 19.98 -26.23
N ASN A 347 -4.39 20.37 -26.88
CA ASN A 347 -3.08 20.70 -26.28
C ASN A 347 -2.22 19.54 -25.75
N GLN A 348 -2.45 18.30 -26.21
CA GLN A 348 -1.54 17.18 -25.93
C GLN A 348 -1.10 16.48 -27.21
N THR A 349 0.09 15.90 -27.21
CA THR A 349 0.54 14.96 -28.25
C THR A 349 0.36 13.54 -27.72
N CYS A 350 -0.34 12.70 -28.50
CA CYS A 350 -0.59 11.32 -28.14
C CYS A 350 0.30 10.38 -28.95
N GLN A 351 0.71 9.26 -28.33
CA GLN A 351 1.64 8.28 -28.89
C GLN A 351 0.93 7.15 -29.66
N GLY A 352 -0.40 7.14 -29.68
CA GLY A 352 -1.16 6.16 -30.43
C GLY A 352 -1.12 6.40 -31.95
N PRO A 353 -1.77 5.53 -32.74
CA PRO A 353 -1.71 5.58 -34.19
C PRO A 353 -2.17 6.94 -34.73
N ASN A 354 -1.43 7.51 -35.69
CA ASN A 354 -1.75 8.82 -36.30
C ASN A 354 -1.92 9.98 -35.28
N GLY A 355 -1.21 9.93 -34.14
CA GLY A 355 -1.28 10.99 -33.12
C GLY A 355 -2.55 10.95 -32.26
N THR A 356 -3.27 9.82 -32.26
CA THR A 356 -4.48 9.59 -31.45
C THR A 356 -4.14 8.79 -30.18
N LYS A 357 -5.15 8.43 -29.36
CA LYS A 357 -4.98 7.49 -28.24
C LYS A 357 -5.49 6.11 -28.63
N PHE A 358 -4.76 5.06 -28.26
CA PHE A 358 -5.29 3.69 -28.32
C PHE A 358 -6.58 3.57 -27.51
N ALA A 359 -7.56 2.90 -28.08
CA ALA A 359 -8.80 2.53 -27.45
C ALA A 359 -9.16 1.09 -27.86
N ALA A 360 -10.10 0.51 -27.15
CA ALA A 360 -10.61 -0.81 -27.48
C ALA A 360 -12.12 -0.85 -27.23
N THR A 361 -12.81 -1.73 -27.95
CA THR A 361 -14.25 -1.60 -28.11
C THR A 361 -14.97 -2.93 -28.31
N MET A 362 -16.23 -2.95 -27.88
CA MET A 362 -17.22 -3.92 -28.31
C MET A 362 -18.37 -3.22 -29.02
N ASN A 363 -18.67 -3.58 -30.26
CA ASN A 363 -19.66 -2.91 -31.13
C ASN A 363 -19.49 -1.39 -31.23
N ASN A 364 -18.25 -0.92 -31.39
CA ASN A 364 -17.87 0.49 -31.49
C ASN A 364 -18.18 1.35 -30.24
N VAL A 365 -18.48 0.73 -29.10
CA VAL A 365 -18.55 1.34 -27.78
C VAL A 365 -17.30 0.98 -26.99
N SER A 366 -16.51 1.97 -26.59
CA SER A 366 -15.46 1.84 -25.58
C SER A 366 -16.03 2.19 -24.22
N PHE A 367 -15.94 1.24 -23.30
CA PHE A 367 -16.67 1.34 -22.05
C PHE A 367 -15.92 2.17 -21.01
N ALA A 368 -16.57 3.24 -20.55
CA ALA A 368 -16.10 4.07 -19.47
C ALA A 368 -16.61 3.52 -18.12
N LEU A 369 -15.72 3.41 -17.13
CA LEU A 369 -16.12 3.00 -15.78
C LEU A 369 -16.91 4.13 -15.10
N PRO A 370 -18.07 3.83 -14.47
CA PRO A 370 -18.82 4.82 -13.71
C PRO A 370 -18.16 5.11 -12.36
N THR A 371 -18.61 6.14 -11.65
CA THR A 371 -18.18 6.44 -10.28
C THR A 371 -18.93 5.65 -9.21
N THR A 372 -20.13 5.14 -9.55
CA THR A 372 -20.98 4.32 -8.67
C THR A 372 -21.17 2.95 -9.29
N ALA A 373 -21.10 1.89 -8.47
CA ALA A 373 -21.22 0.52 -8.95
C ALA A 373 -22.54 0.25 -9.68
N LEU A 374 -22.49 -0.34 -10.88
CA LEU A 374 -23.67 -0.64 -11.70
C LEU A 374 -24.72 -1.48 -10.96
N LEU A 375 -24.29 -2.52 -10.22
CA LEU A 375 -25.16 -3.39 -9.43
C LEU A 375 -25.88 -2.62 -8.33
N GLN A 376 -25.16 -1.75 -7.62
CA GLN A 376 -25.72 -0.88 -6.59
C GLN A 376 -26.78 0.05 -7.19
N SER A 377 -26.42 0.74 -8.27
CA SER A 377 -27.33 1.67 -8.96
C SER A 377 -28.56 0.98 -9.51
N HIS A 378 -28.42 -0.24 -10.03
CA HIS A 378 -29.56 -1.04 -10.48
C HIS A 378 -30.46 -1.46 -9.30
N PHE A 379 -29.89 -2.08 -8.27
CA PHE A 379 -30.65 -2.62 -7.14
C PHE A 379 -31.45 -1.55 -6.38
N PHE A 380 -30.89 -0.35 -6.25
CA PHE A 380 -31.57 0.78 -5.59
C PHE A 380 -32.44 1.65 -6.52
N GLY A 381 -32.55 1.31 -7.82
CA GLY A 381 -33.31 2.10 -8.78
C GLY A 381 -32.71 3.48 -9.08
N GLN A 382 -31.40 3.63 -8.92
CA GLN A 382 -30.62 4.87 -9.08
C GLN A 382 -29.72 4.82 -10.33
N SER A 383 -30.21 4.25 -11.44
CA SER A 383 -29.41 4.06 -12.67
C SER A 383 -29.26 5.33 -13.51
N LYS A 384 -30.12 6.36 -13.31
CA LYS A 384 -30.11 7.60 -14.09
C LYS A 384 -28.77 8.34 -13.93
N GLY A 385 -28.06 8.55 -15.04
CA GLY A 385 -26.75 9.21 -15.06
C GLY A 385 -25.57 8.28 -14.75
N VAL A 386 -25.81 7.00 -14.44
CA VAL A 386 -24.74 6.01 -14.17
C VAL A 386 -24.47 5.15 -15.40
N TYR A 387 -25.52 4.61 -16.02
CA TYR A 387 -25.41 3.82 -17.23
C TYR A 387 -26.65 3.99 -18.11
N THR A 388 -26.52 3.59 -19.38
CA THR A 388 -27.64 3.53 -20.32
C THR A 388 -27.92 2.08 -20.75
N PRO A 389 -29.18 1.61 -20.70
CA PRO A 389 -29.55 0.22 -21.02
C PRO A 389 -29.72 -0.01 -22.54
N ASN A 390 -28.89 0.61 -23.38
CA ASN A 390 -29.01 0.60 -24.84
C ASN A 390 -27.71 0.18 -25.54
N PHE A 391 -27.02 -0.82 -24.99
CA PHE A 391 -25.87 -1.41 -25.66
C PHE A 391 -26.27 -1.96 -27.05
N PRO A 392 -25.55 -1.63 -28.13
CA PRO A 392 -25.87 -2.07 -29.48
C PRO A 392 -25.75 -3.60 -29.61
N ILE A 393 -26.82 -4.25 -30.03
CA ILE A 393 -26.91 -5.72 -30.17
C ILE A 393 -26.25 -6.26 -31.43
N ILE A 394 -26.03 -5.37 -32.40
CA ILE A 394 -25.32 -5.57 -33.66
C ILE A 394 -24.46 -4.32 -33.94
N PRO A 395 -23.36 -4.44 -34.67
CA PRO A 395 -22.54 -3.29 -35.07
C PRO A 395 -23.35 -2.33 -35.94
N LEU A 396 -23.32 -1.05 -35.59
CA LEU A 396 -24.10 -0.01 -36.27
C LEU A 396 -23.66 0.22 -37.73
N MET A 397 -22.39 -0.06 -38.02
CA MET A 397 -21.80 0.03 -39.36
C MET A 397 -21.15 -1.30 -39.73
N PRO A 398 -21.83 -2.17 -40.49
CA PRO A 398 -21.24 -3.39 -41.00
C PRO A 398 -20.16 -3.09 -42.04
N PHE A 399 -19.06 -3.83 -41.98
CA PHE A 399 -17.98 -3.78 -42.98
C PHE A 399 -17.33 -5.16 -43.09
N ASN A 400 -16.36 -5.30 -43.98
CA ASN A 400 -15.54 -6.51 -44.02
C ASN A 400 -14.60 -6.54 -42.81
N TYR A 401 -15.05 -7.13 -41.70
CA TYR A 401 -14.38 -7.05 -40.39
C TYR A 401 -12.94 -7.55 -40.40
N THR A 402 -12.66 -8.63 -41.13
CA THR A 402 -11.32 -9.22 -41.22
C THR A 402 -10.52 -8.75 -42.45
N GLY A 403 -11.12 -7.90 -43.29
CA GLY A 403 -10.51 -7.37 -44.52
C GLY A 403 -9.84 -6.02 -44.29
N THR A 404 -9.96 -5.10 -45.25
CA THR A 404 -9.47 -3.73 -45.09
C THR A 404 -10.34 -2.97 -44.07
N PRO A 405 -9.74 -2.41 -43.00
CA PRO A 405 -10.49 -1.66 -42.00
C PRO A 405 -11.06 -0.35 -42.59
N LEU A 406 -12.08 0.20 -41.93
CA LEU A 406 -12.67 1.49 -42.28
C LEU A 406 -11.64 2.63 -42.13
N ASN A 407 -11.73 3.66 -42.97
CA ASN A 407 -10.89 4.87 -42.85
C ASN A 407 -11.06 5.56 -41.48
N ASN A 408 -12.26 5.50 -40.92
CA ASN A 408 -12.54 6.01 -39.59
C ASN A 408 -12.51 4.87 -38.57
N THR A 409 -11.51 4.90 -37.68
CA THR A 409 -11.31 3.92 -36.59
C THR A 409 -11.64 4.49 -35.21
N PHE A 410 -12.28 5.68 -35.15
CA PHE A 410 -12.70 6.30 -33.89
C PHE A 410 -13.83 5.53 -33.22
N VAL A 411 -13.69 5.31 -31.92
CA VAL A 411 -14.68 4.62 -31.08
C VAL A 411 -15.52 5.60 -30.26
N SER A 412 -16.75 5.19 -29.92
CA SER A 412 -17.63 5.98 -29.04
C SER A 412 -17.41 5.64 -27.57
N ASN A 413 -17.18 6.63 -26.71
CA ASN A 413 -17.04 6.40 -25.28
C ASN A 413 -18.40 6.40 -24.57
N GLY A 414 -18.67 5.40 -23.71
CA GLY A 414 -19.87 5.43 -22.88
C GLY A 414 -20.08 4.20 -21.99
N THR A 415 -20.81 4.38 -20.89
CA THR A 415 -21.19 3.29 -19.96
C THR A 415 -22.54 2.71 -20.39
N LYS A 416 -22.50 1.72 -21.29
CA LYS A 416 -23.69 1.05 -21.82
C LYS A 416 -23.81 -0.38 -21.27
N VAL A 417 -25.03 -0.79 -20.92
CA VAL A 417 -25.33 -2.15 -20.45
C VAL A 417 -26.37 -2.82 -21.34
N LEU A 418 -26.30 -4.14 -21.44
CA LEU A 418 -27.28 -4.95 -22.16
C LEU A 418 -28.20 -5.65 -21.17
N VAL A 419 -29.49 -5.37 -21.26
CA VAL A 419 -30.50 -5.90 -20.31
C VAL A 419 -31.14 -7.17 -20.86
N LEU A 420 -31.18 -8.22 -20.04
CA LEU A 420 -31.80 -9.50 -20.35
C LEU A 420 -32.86 -9.88 -19.30
N PRO A 421 -34.02 -10.40 -19.71
CA PRO A 421 -34.92 -11.09 -18.79
C PRO A 421 -34.25 -12.33 -18.19
N PHE A 422 -34.64 -12.67 -16.96
CA PHE A 422 -34.23 -13.91 -16.32
C PHE A 422 -34.54 -15.13 -17.20
N ASN A 423 -33.64 -16.11 -17.22
CA ASN A 423 -33.76 -17.38 -17.94
C ASN A 423 -33.74 -17.29 -19.48
N THR A 424 -33.34 -16.15 -20.04
CA THR A 424 -33.18 -15.97 -21.49
C THR A 424 -32.04 -16.85 -22.01
N SER A 425 -32.30 -17.62 -23.08
CA SER A 425 -31.28 -18.39 -23.80
C SER A 425 -30.62 -17.51 -24.85
N VAL A 426 -29.31 -17.29 -24.70
CA VAL A 426 -28.53 -16.34 -25.49
C VAL A 426 -27.58 -17.08 -26.43
N GLU A 427 -27.53 -16.66 -27.69
CA GLU A 427 -26.42 -16.94 -28.59
C GLU A 427 -25.69 -15.63 -28.89
N LEU A 428 -24.38 -15.62 -28.65
CA LEU A 428 -23.53 -14.48 -28.92
C LEU A 428 -22.42 -14.89 -29.88
N VAL A 429 -22.35 -14.19 -31.00
CA VAL A 429 -21.21 -14.26 -31.91
C VAL A 429 -20.29 -13.09 -31.62
N MET A 430 -19.03 -13.38 -31.35
CA MET A 430 -17.97 -12.39 -31.21
C MET A 430 -17.05 -12.47 -32.44
N GLN A 431 -16.89 -11.35 -33.12
CA GLN A 431 -16.15 -11.21 -34.37
C GLN A 431 -14.95 -10.29 -34.13
N ASP A 432 -13.73 -10.80 -34.32
CA ASP A 432 -12.53 -9.97 -34.33
C ASP A 432 -12.51 -9.07 -35.58
N THR A 433 -11.84 -7.93 -35.46
CA THR A 433 -11.69 -6.95 -36.55
C THR A 433 -10.23 -6.70 -36.88
N SER A 434 -9.94 -6.34 -38.13
CA SER A 434 -8.59 -5.95 -38.57
C SER A 434 -8.20 -4.52 -38.19
N ILE A 435 -9.06 -3.80 -37.45
CA ILE A 435 -8.81 -2.42 -37.03
C ILE A 435 -7.61 -2.39 -36.09
N LEU A 436 -6.55 -1.69 -36.51
CA LEU A 436 -5.23 -1.65 -35.84
C LEU A 436 -4.50 -3.01 -35.76
N GLY A 437 -4.93 -3.99 -36.54
CA GLY A 437 -4.35 -5.33 -36.60
C GLY A 437 -5.28 -6.39 -36.00
N ALA A 438 -5.38 -7.53 -36.69
CA ALA A 438 -6.14 -8.69 -36.20
C ALA A 438 -5.44 -9.32 -34.99
N GLU A 439 -6.18 -9.54 -33.91
CA GLU A 439 -5.61 -10.00 -32.65
C GLU A 439 -6.51 -11.00 -31.92
N SER A 440 -5.87 -11.94 -31.24
CA SER A 440 -6.56 -12.91 -30.39
C SER A 440 -7.04 -12.24 -29.12
N HIS A 441 -8.34 -12.34 -28.82
CA HIS A 441 -8.93 -11.71 -27.63
C HIS A 441 -9.57 -12.75 -26.70
N PRO A 442 -9.00 -13.03 -25.52
CA PRO A 442 -9.65 -13.88 -24.51
C PRO A 442 -10.78 -13.13 -23.82
N LEU A 443 -12.03 -13.37 -24.22
CA LEU A 443 -13.22 -12.75 -23.66
C LEU A 443 -13.74 -13.57 -22.49
N HIS A 444 -13.82 -12.91 -21.33
CA HIS A 444 -14.33 -13.47 -20.09
C HIS A 444 -15.72 -12.91 -19.78
N LEU A 445 -16.63 -13.77 -19.31
CA LEU A 445 -17.95 -13.39 -18.81
C LEU A 445 -18.08 -13.79 -17.34
N HIS A 446 -18.33 -12.81 -16.48
CA HIS A 446 -18.60 -13.03 -15.07
C HIS A 446 -19.98 -13.69 -14.86
N GLY A 447 -20.14 -14.41 -13.76
CA GLY A 447 -21.44 -14.96 -13.32
C GLY A 447 -21.97 -16.15 -14.11
N PHE A 448 -21.36 -16.47 -15.25
CA PHE A 448 -21.79 -17.52 -16.16
C PHE A 448 -20.61 -18.32 -16.68
N ASN A 449 -20.89 -19.58 -16.97
CA ASN A 449 -20.17 -20.30 -18.00
C ASN A 449 -21.03 -20.28 -19.27
N PHE A 450 -20.38 -20.51 -20.41
CA PHE A 450 -21.02 -20.57 -21.71
C PHE A 450 -20.42 -21.71 -22.54
N PHE A 451 -21.24 -22.26 -23.44
CA PHE A 451 -20.83 -23.30 -24.37
C PHE A 451 -20.26 -22.68 -25.64
N VAL A 452 -19.04 -23.05 -26.01
CA VAL A 452 -18.42 -22.64 -27.27
C VAL A 452 -18.92 -23.55 -28.39
N VAL A 453 -19.93 -23.11 -29.13
CA VAL A 453 -20.63 -23.94 -30.12
C VAL A 453 -19.96 -23.90 -31.49
N GLY A 454 -19.21 -22.86 -31.81
CA GLY A 454 -18.50 -22.76 -33.08
C GLY A 454 -17.41 -21.70 -33.05
N GLN A 455 -16.42 -21.85 -33.91
CA GLN A 455 -15.35 -20.86 -34.14
C GLN A 455 -14.84 -21.00 -35.57
N GLY A 456 -14.32 -19.91 -36.14
CA GLY A 456 -13.81 -19.88 -37.50
C GLY A 456 -12.92 -18.68 -37.77
N PHE A 457 -12.34 -18.64 -38.97
CA PHE A 457 -11.58 -17.50 -39.48
C PHE A 457 -12.41 -16.75 -40.53
N GLY A 458 -12.07 -15.48 -40.74
CA GLY A 458 -12.82 -14.57 -41.60
C GLY A 458 -14.05 -13.98 -40.91
N ASN A 459 -14.98 -13.46 -41.71
CA ASN A 459 -16.25 -12.95 -41.21
C ASN A 459 -17.24 -14.09 -41.00
N TYR A 460 -17.90 -14.09 -39.84
CA TYR A 460 -19.00 -15.02 -39.56
C TYR A 460 -20.13 -14.86 -40.57
N ASN A 461 -20.60 -16.00 -41.09
CA ASN A 461 -21.74 -16.05 -41.99
C ASN A 461 -22.94 -16.71 -41.28
N PRO A 462 -24.01 -15.95 -40.94
CA PRO A 462 -25.17 -16.49 -40.24
C PRO A 462 -25.97 -17.53 -41.05
N ALA A 463 -25.78 -17.61 -42.36
CA ALA A 463 -26.47 -18.59 -43.21
C ALA A 463 -25.76 -19.95 -43.26
N THR A 464 -24.43 -19.98 -43.18
CA THR A 464 -23.63 -21.20 -43.42
C THR A 464 -22.94 -21.72 -42.17
N ASP A 465 -22.44 -20.86 -41.30
CA ASP A 465 -21.64 -21.29 -40.15
C ASP A 465 -22.43 -21.98 -39.02
N PRO A 466 -23.70 -21.61 -38.70
CA PRO A 466 -24.49 -22.34 -37.72
C PRO A 466 -24.64 -23.85 -38.01
N SER A 467 -24.59 -24.26 -39.27
CA SER A 467 -24.66 -25.68 -39.65
C SER A 467 -23.47 -26.50 -39.13
N LYS A 468 -22.35 -25.84 -38.84
CA LYS A 468 -21.11 -26.44 -38.32
C LYS A 468 -21.05 -26.42 -36.79
N PHE A 469 -22.07 -25.88 -36.11
CA PHE A 469 -22.05 -25.76 -34.66
C PHE A 469 -22.06 -27.13 -33.99
N ASN A 470 -21.18 -27.30 -33.00
CA ASN A 470 -21.26 -28.41 -32.07
C ASN A 470 -22.34 -28.12 -31.02
N LEU A 471 -23.50 -28.74 -31.20
CA LEU A 471 -24.63 -28.64 -30.25
C LEU A 471 -24.78 -29.88 -29.37
N VAL A 472 -23.83 -30.81 -29.43
CA VAL A 472 -23.85 -32.09 -28.72
C VAL A 472 -22.95 -32.04 -27.50
N ASP A 473 -21.65 -31.77 -27.70
CA ASP A 473 -20.64 -31.74 -26.64
C ASP A 473 -19.69 -30.53 -26.70
N PRO A 474 -20.17 -29.30 -27.00
CA PRO A 474 -19.32 -28.12 -27.01
C PRO A 474 -18.68 -27.90 -25.65
N VAL A 475 -17.43 -27.43 -25.63
CA VAL A 475 -16.74 -27.12 -24.37
C VAL A 475 -17.47 -25.98 -23.65
N GLU A 476 -17.74 -26.19 -22.37
CA GLU A 476 -18.25 -25.17 -21.48
C GLU A 476 -17.08 -24.44 -20.81
N ARG A 477 -17.06 -23.11 -20.87
CA ARG A 477 -15.95 -22.24 -20.40
C ARG A 477 -16.48 -20.97 -19.77
N ASN A 478 -15.61 -20.26 -19.04
CA ASN A 478 -15.87 -18.88 -18.61
C ASN A 478 -15.06 -17.84 -19.40
N THR A 479 -13.97 -18.28 -20.05
CA THR A 479 -13.11 -17.41 -20.88
C THR A 479 -12.83 -18.09 -22.21
N VAL A 480 -13.14 -17.43 -23.33
CA VAL A 480 -12.91 -17.95 -24.67
C VAL A 480 -12.13 -16.98 -25.52
N ARG A 481 -11.25 -17.54 -26.34
CA ARG A 481 -10.50 -16.80 -27.33
C ARG A 481 -11.39 -16.49 -28.54
N VAL A 482 -11.52 -15.22 -28.88
CA VAL A 482 -11.91 -14.81 -30.23
C VAL A 482 -10.65 -14.95 -31.10
N PRO A 483 -10.64 -15.83 -32.13
CA PRO A 483 -9.46 -16.02 -32.97
C PRO A 483 -9.09 -14.72 -33.70
N ALA A 484 -7.78 -14.46 -33.84
CA ALA A 484 -7.29 -13.34 -34.62
C ALA A 484 -7.79 -13.43 -36.08
N GLY A 485 -8.45 -12.39 -36.55
CA GLY A 485 -9.07 -12.34 -37.86
C GLY A 485 -10.18 -13.37 -38.03
N GLY A 486 -10.90 -13.70 -36.95
CA GLY A 486 -11.92 -14.74 -36.94
C GLY A 486 -13.08 -14.44 -36.00
N TRP A 487 -13.85 -15.47 -35.70
CA TRP A 487 -15.06 -15.37 -34.89
C TRP A 487 -15.24 -16.57 -33.98
N VAL A 488 -16.01 -16.38 -32.92
CA VAL A 488 -16.44 -17.43 -32.01
C VAL A 488 -17.92 -17.24 -31.64
N ALA A 489 -18.68 -18.32 -31.62
CA ALA A 489 -20.07 -18.36 -31.23
C ALA A 489 -20.22 -19.10 -29.90
N ILE A 490 -20.86 -18.45 -28.94
CA ILE A 490 -21.13 -19.00 -27.61
C ILE A 490 -22.63 -19.04 -27.32
N ARG A 491 -23.04 -19.98 -26.48
CA ARG A 491 -24.41 -20.07 -25.95
C ARG A 491 -24.42 -20.18 -24.43
N PHE A 492 -25.30 -19.44 -23.78
CA PHE A 492 -25.54 -19.57 -22.35
C PHE A 492 -26.98 -19.22 -22.00
N ARG A 493 -27.37 -19.57 -20.77
CA ARG A 493 -28.67 -19.24 -20.21
C ARG A 493 -28.47 -18.18 -19.13
N ALA A 494 -29.17 -17.05 -19.26
CA ALA A 494 -29.12 -15.95 -18.31
C ALA A 494 -29.93 -16.27 -17.03
N ASP A 495 -29.54 -17.30 -16.29
CA ASP A 495 -30.22 -17.86 -15.11
C ASP A 495 -29.73 -17.31 -13.77
N ASN A 496 -28.98 -16.21 -13.79
CA ASN A 496 -28.37 -15.62 -12.60
C ASN A 496 -28.65 -14.10 -12.56
N PRO A 497 -29.53 -13.62 -11.67
CA PRO A 497 -29.92 -12.21 -11.64
C PRO A 497 -28.79 -11.35 -11.07
N GLY A 498 -28.55 -10.19 -11.66
CA GLY A 498 -27.48 -9.29 -11.26
C GLY A 498 -26.85 -8.54 -12.42
N VAL A 499 -25.70 -7.91 -12.15
CA VAL A 499 -24.89 -7.22 -13.15
C VAL A 499 -23.60 -8.01 -13.32
N TRP A 500 -23.31 -8.42 -14.55
CA TRP A 500 -22.23 -9.32 -14.89
C TRP A 500 -21.30 -8.70 -15.91
N PHE A 501 -20.04 -8.56 -15.52
CA PHE A 501 -19.01 -7.95 -16.34
C PHE A 501 -18.58 -8.88 -17.46
N MET A 502 -18.39 -8.34 -18.66
CA MET A 502 -17.80 -9.07 -19.79
C MET A 502 -16.68 -8.22 -20.38
N HIS A 503 -15.48 -8.79 -20.47
CA HIS A 503 -14.30 -8.03 -20.87
C HIS A 503 -13.20 -8.92 -21.45
N CYS A 504 -12.28 -8.33 -22.20
CA CYS A 504 -11.07 -9.02 -22.63
C CYS A 504 -10.12 -9.19 -21.43
N HIS A 505 -9.57 -10.38 -21.23
CA HIS A 505 -8.65 -10.68 -20.13
C HIS A 505 -7.20 -10.26 -20.44
N LEU A 506 -6.99 -9.54 -21.54
CA LEU A 506 -5.79 -8.72 -21.73
C LEU A 506 -6.00 -7.39 -21.00
N GLU A 507 -5.20 -7.13 -19.96
CA GLU A 507 -5.47 -6.02 -19.05
C GLU A 507 -5.32 -4.66 -19.75
N VAL A 508 -4.41 -4.56 -20.71
CA VAL A 508 -4.31 -3.38 -21.58
C VAL A 508 -5.61 -3.10 -22.34
N HIS A 509 -6.29 -4.11 -22.87
CA HIS A 509 -7.57 -3.94 -23.58
C HIS A 509 -8.72 -3.60 -22.64
N THR A 510 -8.75 -4.19 -21.44
CA THR A 510 -9.71 -3.80 -20.39
C THR A 510 -9.54 -2.33 -20.00
N SER A 511 -8.29 -1.86 -19.87
CA SER A 511 -7.97 -0.45 -19.60
C SER A 511 -8.40 0.46 -20.75
N TRP A 512 -8.21 0.06 -22.01
CA TRP A 512 -8.63 0.79 -23.21
C TRP A 512 -10.14 0.74 -23.53
N GLY A 513 -10.90 -0.10 -22.81
CA GLY A 513 -12.36 -0.10 -22.87
C GLY A 513 -13.02 -1.28 -23.59
N LEU A 514 -12.28 -2.36 -23.87
CA LEU A 514 -12.81 -3.63 -24.38
C LEU A 514 -13.57 -4.39 -23.27
N LYS A 515 -14.68 -3.80 -22.85
CA LYS A 515 -15.50 -4.27 -21.74
C LYS A 515 -16.95 -3.81 -21.89
N MET A 516 -17.85 -4.47 -21.21
CA MET A 516 -19.29 -4.17 -21.17
C MET A 516 -19.91 -4.85 -19.93
N ALA A 517 -21.15 -4.53 -19.57
CA ALA A 517 -21.88 -5.25 -18.52
C ALA A 517 -23.27 -5.74 -18.96
N TRP A 518 -23.57 -7.00 -18.63
CA TRP A 518 -24.88 -7.61 -18.78
C TRP A 518 -25.70 -7.33 -17.53
N LEU A 519 -26.95 -6.93 -17.69
CA LEU A 519 -27.90 -6.76 -16.60
C LEU A 519 -28.98 -7.84 -16.75
N VAL A 520 -28.94 -8.85 -15.90
CA VAL A 520 -29.96 -9.91 -15.87
C VAL A 520 -30.98 -9.56 -14.80
N LEU A 521 -32.23 -9.36 -15.24
CA LEU A 521 -33.34 -9.00 -14.37
C LEU A 521 -33.70 -10.16 -13.43
N ASP A 522 -34.37 -9.81 -12.33
CA ASP A 522 -34.95 -10.78 -11.40
C ASP A 522 -36.02 -11.64 -12.07
N GLY A 523 -36.04 -12.93 -11.72
CA GLY A 523 -37.12 -13.85 -12.08
C GLY A 523 -38.33 -13.75 -11.14
N PRO A 524 -39.42 -14.46 -11.45
CA PRO A 524 -40.64 -14.44 -10.65
C PRO A 524 -40.47 -15.04 -9.25
N LEU A 525 -39.65 -16.10 -9.09
CA LEU A 525 -39.54 -16.85 -7.82
C LEU A 525 -38.50 -16.24 -6.86
N PRO A 526 -38.63 -16.42 -5.52
CA PRO A 526 -37.65 -15.89 -4.55
C PRO A 526 -36.21 -16.37 -4.76
N ASN A 527 -36.03 -17.60 -5.25
CA ASN A 527 -34.72 -18.17 -5.59
C ASN A 527 -34.18 -17.70 -6.95
N GLN A 528 -34.91 -16.85 -7.66
CA GLN A 528 -34.52 -16.23 -8.94
C GLN A 528 -34.31 -14.72 -8.79
N LYS A 529 -34.26 -14.23 -7.55
CA LYS A 529 -34.01 -12.82 -7.23
C LYS A 529 -32.65 -12.61 -6.59
N LEU A 530 -32.03 -11.48 -6.91
CA LEU A 530 -30.81 -11.02 -6.27
C LEU A 530 -31.11 -10.67 -4.80
N PRO A 531 -30.42 -11.28 -3.82
CA PRO A 531 -30.56 -10.92 -2.41
C PRO A 531 -30.15 -9.47 -2.14
N PRO A 532 -30.64 -8.86 -1.04
CA PRO A 532 -30.16 -7.54 -0.64
C PRO A 532 -28.65 -7.56 -0.36
N PRO A 533 -27.97 -6.41 -0.50
CA PRO A 533 -26.55 -6.32 -0.23
C PRO A 533 -26.24 -6.73 1.23
N PRO A 534 -25.03 -7.27 1.50
CA PRO A 534 -24.62 -7.63 2.85
C PRO A 534 -24.80 -6.47 3.82
N ARG A 535 -25.31 -6.73 5.04
CA ARG A 535 -25.47 -5.69 6.08
C ARG A 535 -24.10 -5.14 6.47
N PHE A 536 -23.73 -4.01 5.90
CA PHE A 536 -22.68 -3.18 6.47
C PHE A 536 -23.19 -2.56 7.78
N LYS A 537 -22.39 -2.65 8.85
CA LYS A 537 -22.49 -1.69 9.98
C LYS A 537 -22.07 -0.32 9.44
N TYR A 538 -22.96 0.31 8.70
CA TYR A 538 -22.97 1.75 8.52
C TYR A 538 -24.17 2.26 9.31
N ARG A 539 -23.95 3.21 10.22
CA ARG A 539 -25.03 3.99 10.85
C ARG A 539 -25.94 4.48 9.71
N ARG A 540 -27.21 4.06 9.73
CA ARG A 540 -28.22 4.49 8.77
C ARG A 540 -28.38 6.00 8.85
N SER A 541 -28.07 6.70 7.75
CA SER A 541 -28.88 7.84 7.33
C SER A 541 -30.03 7.28 6.50
N SER A 542 -31.26 7.63 6.87
CA SER A 542 -32.51 7.06 6.35
C SER A 542 -32.84 7.53 4.92
N LYS A 543 -33.48 6.62 4.17
CA LYS A 543 -34.08 6.75 2.84
C LYS A 543 -34.87 8.05 2.60
N PHE A 544 -34.80 8.56 1.37
CA PHE A 544 -35.92 9.23 0.70
C PHE A 544 -36.14 8.62 -0.69
N PRO A 545 -37.36 8.10 -1.02
CA PRO A 545 -37.75 7.79 -2.38
C PRO A 545 -38.38 9.01 -3.08
N GLY A 546 -37.94 9.28 -4.30
CA GLY A 546 -38.50 10.30 -5.17
C GLY A 546 -39.81 9.85 -5.78
N ASN A 547 -40.93 10.23 -5.17
CA ASN A 547 -42.17 10.62 -5.84
C ASN A 547 -43.02 11.52 -4.94
N ALA A 548 -42.36 12.31 -4.10
CA ALA A 548 -43.02 13.14 -3.11
C ALA A 548 -42.71 14.62 -3.26
N MET A 549 -42.01 15.12 -4.29
CA MET A 549 -41.52 16.51 -4.26
C MET A 549 -42.58 17.59 -4.56
N ARG A 550 -43.72 17.22 -5.17
CA ARG A 550 -44.89 18.11 -5.32
C ARG A 550 -45.90 17.99 -4.17
N LEU A 551 -45.95 16.83 -3.51
CA LEU A 551 -46.78 16.63 -2.31
C LEU A 551 -46.04 17.11 -1.05
N LEU A 552 -44.71 17.00 -0.99
CA LEU A 552 -43.85 17.56 0.07
C LEU A 552 -43.97 19.07 0.10
N HIS A 553 -43.99 19.81 -1.02
CA HIS A 553 -44.12 21.27 -0.92
C HIS A 553 -45.43 21.71 -0.27
N LYS A 554 -46.54 21.01 -0.54
CA LYS A 554 -47.84 21.28 0.09
C LYS A 554 -47.90 20.78 1.54
N VAL A 555 -47.34 19.62 1.83
CA VAL A 555 -47.33 19.04 3.19
C VAL A 555 -46.30 19.73 4.09
N LEU A 556 -45.17 20.20 3.56
CA LEU A 556 -44.13 20.92 4.29
C LEU A 556 -44.59 22.34 4.63
N PHE A 557 -45.41 22.98 3.78
CA PHE A 557 -46.05 24.28 4.08
C PHE A 557 -47.13 24.16 5.17
N VAL A 558 -47.89 23.06 5.18
CA VAL A 558 -48.88 22.77 6.24
C VAL A 558 -48.18 22.34 7.53
N LEU A 559 -47.08 21.57 7.46
CA LEU A 559 -46.28 21.17 8.61
C LEU A 559 -45.46 22.32 9.21
N THR A 560 -45.05 23.31 8.41
CA THR A 560 -44.44 24.55 8.94
C THR A 560 -45.48 25.44 9.60
N LEU A 561 -46.73 25.50 9.11
CA LEU A 561 -47.83 26.18 9.81
C LEU A 561 -48.18 25.50 11.15
N ILE A 562 -48.24 24.15 11.17
CA ILE A 562 -48.50 23.38 12.39
C ILE A 562 -47.32 23.47 13.38
N ARG A 563 -46.07 23.52 12.90
CA ARG A 563 -44.90 23.74 13.76
C ARG A 563 -44.77 25.17 14.26
N LEU A 564 -45.26 26.18 13.53
CA LEU A 564 -45.34 27.55 14.01
C LEU A 564 -46.43 27.69 15.09
N CYS A 565 -47.54 26.95 14.96
CA CYS A 565 -48.57 26.81 16.01
C CYS A 565 -48.06 26.02 17.23
N GLY A 566 -47.22 24.99 17.03
CA GLY A 566 -46.59 24.23 18.11
C GLY A 566 -45.51 25.00 18.87
N LEU A 567 -44.75 25.87 18.17
CA LEU A 567 -43.77 26.78 18.78
C LEU A 567 -44.41 27.86 19.66
N LEU A 568 -45.70 28.16 19.46
CA LEU A 568 -46.49 29.00 20.37
C LEU A 568 -46.99 28.22 21.59
N PHE A 569 -47.02 26.88 21.56
CA PHE A 569 -47.51 26.03 22.65
C PHE A 569 -46.39 25.55 23.61
N ASP A 570 -45.15 25.42 23.12
CA ASP A 570 -43.98 25.02 23.93
C ASP A 570 -43.44 26.14 24.84
N LEU A 571 -44.06 27.32 24.87
CA LEU A 571 -43.81 28.33 25.91
C LEU A 571 -44.42 27.96 27.28
N PHE A 572 -45.17 26.85 27.41
CA PHE A 572 -45.88 26.48 28.64
C PHE A 572 -45.64 25.02 29.09
N SER A 573 -44.40 24.62 29.37
CA SER A 573 -44.14 23.38 30.13
C SER A 573 -43.00 23.55 31.13
N ALA A 574 -43.37 23.88 32.37
CA ALA A 574 -42.45 24.03 33.50
C ALA A 574 -42.20 22.69 34.22
N THR A 575 -40.93 22.27 34.32
CA THR A 575 -40.48 21.22 35.25
C THR A 575 -40.17 21.84 36.61
N GLN A 576 -40.61 21.21 37.71
CA GLN A 576 -40.54 21.78 39.06
C GLN A 576 -39.23 21.41 39.79
N GLU A 577 -38.57 22.39 40.42
CA GLU A 577 -37.39 22.20 41.29
C GLU A 577 -37.85 21.87 42.72
N ILE A 578 -37.21 20.90 43.38
CA ILE A 578 -37.52 20.47 44.77
C ILE A 578 -36.26 20.38 45.62
N SER A 579 -36.39 20.27 46.94
CA SER A 579 -35.24 20.00 47.84
C SER A 579 -35.03 18.50 48.09
N PHE A 580 -33.84 18.09 48.52
CA PHE A 580 -33.57 16.67 48.88
C PHE A 580 -34.48 16.16 50.01
N GLN A 581 -34.87 17.04 50.94
CA GLN A 581 -35.73 16.67 52.06
C GLN A 581 -37.19 16.49 51.63
N GLU A 582 -37.66 17.28 50.66
CA GLU A 582 -38.94 17.04 50.01
C GLU A 582 -38.91 15.80 49.11
N PHE A 583 -37.82 15.53 48.42
CA PHE A 583 -37.64 14.29 47.66
C PHE A 583 -37.75 13.06 48.58
N LYS A 584 -37.07 13.07 49.74
CA LYS A 584 -37.15 11.99 50.72
C LYS A 584 -38.58 11.79 51.21
N ASN A 585 -39.21 12.84 51.75
CA ASN A 585 -40.48 12.69 52.47
C ASN A 585 -41.70 12.56 51.53
N LYS A 586 -41.70 13.23 50.37
CA LYS A 586 -42.88 13.26 49.48
C LYS A 586 -42.82 12.25 48.34
N LEU A 587 -41.64 11.74 47.99
CA LEU A 587 -41.46 10.87 46.83
C LEU A 587 -40.85 9.51 47.17
N LEU A 588 -39.80 9.48 47.99
CA LEU A 588 -39.10 8.25 48.36
C LEU A 588 -39.87 7.43 49.39
N GLU A 589 -40.34 8.06 50.48
CA GLU A 589 -41.14 7.39 51.53
C GLU A 589 -42.43 6.72 51.01
N PRO A 590 -43.20 7.34 50.08
CA PRO A 590 -44.38 6.70 49.49
C PRO A 590 -44.07 5.67 48.37
N GLY A 591 -42.79 5.40 48.06
CA GLY A 591 -42.37 4.41 47.07
C GLY A 591 -42.61 4.80 45.60
N LEU A 592 -42.78 6.09 45.30
CA LEU A 592 -43.18 6.59 43.97
C LEU A 592 -42.03 6.74 42.99
N VAL A 593 -40.78 6.67 43.45
CA VAL A 593 -39.59 6.87 42.62
C VAL A 593 -39.24 5.60 41.83
N ASP A 594 -39.01 5.76 40.53
CA ASP A 594 -38.56 4.71 39.61
C ASP A 594 -37.03 4.62 39.56
N ARG A 595 -36.38 5.76 39.26
CA ARG A 595 -34.92 5.89 39.18
C ARG A 595 -34.49 7.35 39.30
N VAL A 596 -33.24 7.55 39.70
CA VAL A 596 -32.59 8.88 39.71
C VAL A 596 -31.46 8.91 38.69
N VAL A 597 -31.41 9.95 37.86
CA VAL A 597 -30.34 10.13 36.86
C VAL A 597 -29.54 11.37 37.22
N VAL A 598 -28.24 11.21 37.46
CA VAL A 598 -27.35 12.33 37.79
C VAL A 598 -26.70 12.84 36.50
N SER A 599 -26.97 14.10 36.15
CA SER A 599 -26.36 14.78 35.00
C SER A 599 -25.30 15.78 35.48
N ASP A 600 -24.19 15.88 34.76
CA ASP A 600 -23.11 16.87 34.95
C ASP A 600 -22.56 16.94 36.39
N LYS A 601 -22.57 15.81 37.11
CA LYS A 601 -22.11 15.62 38.52
C LYS A 601 -22.70 16.59 39.56
N SER A 602 -23.72 17.37 39.21
CA SER A 602 -24.24 18.48 40.02
C SER A 602 -25.77 18.57 40.08
N VAL A 603 -26.49 17.81 39.24
CA VAL A 603 -27.97 17.82 39.22
C VAL A 603 -28.54 16.40 39.20
N ALA A 604 -29.44 16.09 40.14
CA ALA A 604 -30.18 14.83 40.20
C ALA A 604 -31.59 15.01 39.61
N LYS A 605 -31.93 14.21 38.58
CA LYS A 605 -33.23 14.19 37.91
C LYS A 605 -34.02 12.95 38.34
N VAL A 606 -35.26 13.15 38.80
CA VAL A 606 -36.08 12.10 39.41
C VAL A 606 -37.20 11.67 38.47
N TYR A 607 -37.26 10.37 38.20
CA TYR A 607 -38.32 9.74 37.40
C TYR A 607 -39.29 8.99 38.32
N ILE A 608 -40.59 9.13 38.07
CA ILE A 608 -41.65 8.56 38.91
C ILE A 608 -42.33 7.39 38.18
N LYS A 609 -42.70 6.34 38.94
CA LYS A 609 -43.46 5.18 38.44
C LYS A 609 -44.87 5.63 38.05
N SER A 610 -45.33 5.23 36.86
CA SER A 610 -46.72 5.49 36.46
C SER A 610 -47.62 4.39 37.05
N SER A 611 -48.44 4.70 38.05
CA SER A 611 -49.39 3.74 38.64
C SER A 611 -50.81 3.91 38.04
N PRO A 612 -51.56 2.82 37.79
CA PRO A 612 -52.90 2.87 37.20
C PRO A 612 -54.01 2.92 38.26
N GLN A 613 -54.84 3.96 38.24
CA GLN A 613 -56.24 4.03 38.75
C GLN A 613 -56.77 5.44 38.37
N ALA A 614 -57.98 5.62 37.82
CA ALA A 614 -59.24 5.15 38.37
C ALA A 614 -60.28 4.82 37.29
N ALA A 615 -61.01 3.73 37.52
CA ALA A 615 -62.38 3.56 37.02
C ALA A 615 -63.31 3.72 38.24
N SER A 616 -64.33 4.57 38.11
CA SER A 616 -65.49 4.58 39.00
C SER A 616 -66.76 4.40 38.16
N GLN A 617 -67.41 3.26 38.39
CA GLN A 617 -68.85 3.00 38.36
C GLN A 617 -69.63 3.20 37.05
N THR A 618 -70.07 2.10 36.42
CA THR A 618 -71.50 1.69 36.39
C THR A 618 -71.67 0.29 35.76
N GLN A 619 -72.79 -0.34 36.13
CA GLN A 619 -73.20 -1.74 35.96
C GLN A 619 -73.52 -2.17 34.52
N ASN A 620 -73.30 -3.45 34.17
CA ASN A 620 -74.35 -4.48 33.97
C ASN A 620 -73.91 -5.65 33.08
N ASN A 621 -74.19 -6.85 33.61
CA ASN A 621 -74.54 -8.15 33.05
C ASN A 621 -74.06 -8.64 31.66
N ASP A 622 -73.62 -9.91 31.74
CA ASP A 622 -73.97 -11.06 30.89
C ASP A 622 -73.02 -11.57 29.79
N THR A 623 -72.68 -12.86 29.99
CA THR A 623 -72.45 -13.96 29.05
C THR A 623 -71.26 -13.99 28.06
N THR A 624 -70.38 -14.97 28.35
CA THR A 624 -69.73 -15.96 27.45
C THR A 624 -69.05 -15.50 26.15
N SER A 625 -67.72 -15.68 26.08
CA SER A 625 -67.02 -16.69 25.26
C SER A 625 -65.60 -16.28 24.82
N ASP A 626 -64.69 -17.25 24.90
CA ASP A 626 -63.30 -17.38 24.43
C ASP A 626 -62.65 -16.30 23.52
N SER A 627 -61.44 -15.84 23.92
CA SER A 627 -60.21 -15.95 23.10
C SER A 627 -58.95 -15.53 23.88
N ARG A 628 -57.83 -16.23 23.66
CA ARG A 628 -56.51 -15.98 24.27
C ARG A 628 -55.83 -14.74 23.66
N THR A 629 -55.51 -13.74 24.48
CA THR A 629 -54.69 -12.56 24.14
C THR A 629 -53.28 -12.58 24.73
N VAL A 630 -52.34 -12.08 23.92
CA VAL A 630 -50.89 -11.87 24.11
C VAL A 630 -50.57 -10.86 25.23
N PRO A 631 -49.46 -10.96 26.00
CA PRO A 631 -49.10 -9.97 27.02
C PRO A 631 -48.43 -8.71 26.42
N THR A 632 -49.00 -7.54 26.75
CA THR A 632 -48.58 -6.19 26.33
C THR A 632 -47.48 -5.62 27.24
N ARG A 633 -46.50 -4.91 26.67
CA ARG A 633 -45.38 -4.22 27.35
C ARG A 633 -45.83 -3.06 28.27
N PRO A 634 -45.11 -2.74 29.37
CA PRO A 634 -45.40 -1.55 30.20
C PRO A 634 -44.96 -0.23 29.55
N ALA A 635 -45.67 0.87 29.88
CA ALA A 635 -45.45 2.23 29.39
C ALA A 635 -44.21 2.92 30.03
N PRO A 636 -43.55 3.90 29.35
CA PRO A 636 -42.32 4.54 29.83
C PRO A 636 -42.57 5.57 30.98
N SER A 637 -41.68 5.59 31.98
CA SER A 637 -41.70 6.53 33.12
C SER A 637 -41.41 7.99 32.72
N LYS A 638 -42.11 8.95 33.35
CA LYS A 638 -42.10 10.38 32.97
C LYS A 638 -41.24 11.21 33.93
N LEU A 639 -40.35 12.05 33.41
CA LEU A 639 -39.52 12.98 34.20
C LEU A 639 -40.42 14.09 34.79
N LYS A 640 -40.35 14.34 36.10
CA LYS A 640 -41.24 15.32 36.75
C LYS A 640 -40.52 16.30 37.68
N PHE A 641 -39.42 15.89 38.32
CA PHE A 641 -38.71 16.71 39.31
C PHE A 641 -37.19 16.66 39.14
N HIS A 642 -36.51 17.71 39.59
CA HIS A 642 -35.04 17.76 39.66
C HIS A 642 -34.59 18.58 40.88
N PHE A 643 -33.37 18.33 41.35
CA PHE A 643 -32.73 19.11 42.41
C PHE A 643 -31.20 19.10 42.29
N ASN A 644 -30.56 20.13 42.84
CA ASN A 644 -29.11 20.29 42.80
C ASN A 644 -28.43 19.44 43.88
N ILE A 645 -27.30 18.81 43.52
CA ILE A 645 -26.44 18.02 44.41
C ILE A 645 -25.04 18.61 44.46
N ARG A 646 -24.41 18.57 45.63
CA ARG A 646 -23.09 19.19 45.85
C ARG A 646 -21.93 18.30 45.40
N ASN A 647 -22.05 17.00 45.64
CA ASN A 647 -21.14 15.95 45.18
C ASN A 647 -21.98 14.67 44.96
N ALA A 648 -21.68 13.91 43.90
CA ALA A 648 -22.39 12.68 43.55
C ALA A 648 -22.20 11.58 44.61
N GLU A 649 -20.99 11.42 45.15
CA GLU A 649 -20.68 10.39 46.15
C GLU A 649 -21.42 10.64 47.48
N SER A 650 -21.49 11.90 47.94
CA SER A 650 -22.23 12.20 49.19
C SER A 650 -23.74 12.15 49.00
N PHE A 651 -24.23 12.25 47.76
CA PHE A 651 -25.64 12.07 47.45
C PHE A 651 -26.04 10.59 47.53
N GLU A 652 -25.23 9.68 46.97
CA GLU A 652 -25.48 8.23 47.06
C GLU A 652 -25.49 7.75 48.52
N GLU A 653 -24.50 8.16 49.31
CA GLU A 653 -24.42 7.78 50.73
C GLU A 653 -25.63 8.29 51.54
N ARG A 654 -26.14 9.49 51.22
CA ARG A 654 -27.35 10.03 51.85
C ARG A 654 -28.62 9.34 51.39
N LEU A 655 -28.66 8.87 50.14
CA LEU A 655 -29.79 8.14 49.58
C LEU A 655 -29.87 6.72 50.17
N GLU A 656 -28.74 6.03 50.28
CA GLU A 656 -28.66 4.70 50.92
C GLU A 656 -29.07 4.77 52.39
N ARG A 657 -28.50 5.70 53.18
CA ARG A 657 -28.93 5.90 54.57
C ARG A 657 -30.42 6.23 54.71
N ALA A 658 -31.00 6.95 53.74
CA ALA A 658 -32.42 7.26 53.74
C ALA A 658 -33.29 6.03 53.43
N GLN A 659 -32.84 5.13 52.56
CA GLN A 659 -33.53 3.87 52.24
C GLN A 659 -33.38 2.83 53.36
N GLU A 660 -32.22 2.77 54.02
CA GLU A 660 -31.99 1.95 55.22
C GLU A 660 -32.88 2.40 56.39
N ALA A 661 -33.00 3.71 56.63
CA ALA A 661 -33.88 4.25 57.67
C ALA A 661 -35.37 3.92 57.42
N LEU A 662 -35.74 3.66 56.17
CA LEU A 662 -37.08 3.24 55.76
C LEU A 662 -37.26 1.71 55.74
N ARG A 663 -36.24 0.95 56.17
CA ARG A 663 -36.21 -0.52 56.19
C ARG A 663 -36.50 -1.17 54.83
N ILE A 664 -36.08 -0.53 53.75
CA ILE A 664 -36.14 -1.11 52.41
C ILE A 664 -35.03 -2.16 52.28
N ASP A 665 -35.30 -3.31 51.67
CA ASP A 665 -34.28 -4.35 51.44
C ASP A 665 -33.24 -3.86 50.41
N PRO A 666 -31.93 -4.13 50.60
CA PRO A 666 -30.88 -3.70 49.66
C PRO A 666 -31.10 -4.13 48.21
N HIS A 667 -31.82 -5.23 47.94
CA HIS A 667 -32.14 -5.63 46.56
C HIS A 667 -33.18 -4.72 45.87
N ASP A 668 -33.97 -3.96 46.64
CA ASP A 668 -35.05 -3.11 46.13
C ASP A 668 -34.70 -1.60 46.17
N TYR A 669 -33.42 -1.25 46.35
CA TYR A 669 -32.97 0.14 46.34
C TYR A 669 -33.19 0.82 44.99
N VAL A 670 -33.62 2.08 45.04
CA VAL A 670 -33.82 2.92 43.86
C VAL A 670 -32.47 3.18 43.19
N PRO A 671 -32.29 2.82 41.91
CA PRO A 671 -31.00 2.92 41.24
C PRO A 671 -30.66 4.36 40.84
N VAL A 672 -29.38 4.73 41.02
CA VAL A 672 -28.77 5.98 40.55
C VAL A 672 -27.97 5.71 39.25
N ILE A 673 -28.26 6.45 38.18
CA ILE A 673 -27.66 6.22 36.85
C ILE A 673 -26.85 7.44 36.38
N TYR A 674 -25.60 7.21 35.97
CA TYR A 674 -24.70 8.20 35.37
C TYR A 674 -24.55 7.95 33.86
N PRO A 675 -25.07 8.83 32.99
CA PRO A 675 -24.84 8.72 31.55
C PRO A 675 -23.41 9.18 31.19
N SER A 676 -22.69 8.40 30.38
CA SER A 676 -21.38 8.77 29.82
C SER A 676 -21.52 9.89 28.79
N GLU A 677 -20.81 11.00 28.96
CA GLU A 677 -20.82 12.14 28.04
C GLU A 677 -20.28 11.74 26.64
N GLU A 678 -21.15 11.72 25.61
CA GLU A 678 -20.74 11.82 24.20
C GLU A 678 -20.75 13.30 23.76
N THR A 679 -19.57 13.92 23.75
CA THR A 679 -19.30 15.31 23.34
C THR A 679 -19.34 15.48 21.82
N SER A 680 -20.44 15.12 21.14
CA SER A 680 -20.52 15.19 19.67
C SER A 680 -21.78 15.82 19.07
N TYR A 681 -22.79 16.16 19.87
CA TYR A 681 -24.07 16.68 19.34
C TYR A 681 -24.36 18.18 19.53
N GLN A 682 -23.57 18.90 20.34
CA GLN A 682 -23.81 20.35 20.55
C GLN A 682 -23.23 21.23 19.42
N LEU A 683 -22.12 20.83 18.78
CA LEU A 683 -21.54 21.62 17.69
C LEU A 683 -22.39 21.56 16.42
N LEU A 684 -22.95 20.39 16.09
CA LEU A 684 -23.74 20.18 14.88
C LEU A 684 -25.03 21.02 14.86
N ASN A 685 -25.65 21.22 16.03
CA ASN A 685 -26.88 21.99 16.17
C ASN A 685 -26.70 23.52 16.09
N SER A 686 -25.47 24.03 16.21
CA SER A 686 -25.17 25.46 16.00
C SER A 686 -24.91 25.77 14.52
N PHE A 687 -24.27 24.85 13.78
CA PHE A 687 -24.04 25.01 12.35
C PHE A 687 -25.34 24.92 11.53
N VAL A 688 -26.26 24.05 11.92
CA VAL A 688 -27.57 23.94 11.24
C VAL A 688 -28.43 25.19 11.45
N ARG A 689 -28.36 25.83 12.63
CA ARG A 689 -29.09 27.09 12.88
C ARG A 689 -28.53 28.28 12.10
N ALA A 690 -27.20 28.39 12.01
CA ALA A 690 -26.56 29.45 11.23
C ALA A 690 -26.81 29.32 9.72
N ALA A 691 -26.83 28.08 9.19
CA ALA A 691 -27.11 27.81 7.79
C ALA A 691 -28.56 28.19 7.39
N ILE A 692 -29.53 27.97 8.28
CA ILE A 692 -30.94 28.31 8.03
C ILE A 692 -31.14 29.84 8.04
N VAL A 693 -30.49 30.57 8.95
CA VAL A 693 -30.55 32.04 8.97
C VAL A 693 -29.84 32.65 7.75
N GLY A 694 -28.72 32.07 7.32
CA GLY A 694 -28.01 32.49 6.10
C GLY A 694 -28.85 32.29 4.83
N LEU A 695 -29.61 31.19 4.74
CA LEU A 695 -30.55 30.94 3.64
C LEU A 695 -31.72 31.93 3.63
N LEU A 696 -32.23 32.31 4.80
CA LEU A 696 -33.30 33.31 4.90
C LEU A 696 -32.83 34.73 4.53
N ILE A 697 -31.58 35.10 4.86
CA ILE A 697 -31.00 36.39 4.46
C ILE A 697 -30.70 36.41 2.95
N PHE A 698 -30.27 35.28 2.39
CA PHE A 698 -30.00 35.15 0.95
C PHE A 698 -31.28 35.28 0.11
N ASP A 699 -32.39 34.67 0.52
CA ASP A 699 -33.70 34.82 -0.14
C ASP A 699 -34.27 36.25 0.02
N LEU A 700 -33.97 36.94 1.13
CA LEU A 700 -34.41 38.32 1.34
C LEU A 700 -33.66 39.32 0.45
N ILE A 701 -32.39 39.02 0.13
CA ILE A 701 -31.55 39.85 -0.75
C ILE A 701 -31.93 39.61 -2.23
N LEU A 702 -32.20 38.36 -2.62
CA LEU A 702 -32.66 38.03 -3.98
C LEU A 702 -34.03 38.62 -4.31
N ASN A 703 -34.98 38.57 -3.36
CA ASN A 703 -36.32 39.12 -3.58
C ASN A 703 -36.39 40.66 -3.51
N ARG A 704 -35.33 41.36 -3.08
CA ARG A 704 -35.25 42.83 -3.12
C ARG A 704 -34.55 43.40 -4.37
N MET A 705 -33.95 42.57 -5.21
CA MET A 705 -33.27 43.03 -6.43
C MET A 705 -34.16 43.09 -7.69
N GLN A 706 -35.46 42.79 -7.58
CA GLN A 706 -36.43 42.89 -8.68
C GLN A 706 -37.19 44.23 -8.75
N LEU A 707 -36.83 45.25 -7.95
CA LEU A 707 -37.58 46.51 -7.87
C LEU A 707 -36.86 47.75 -8.42
N LEU A 708 -35.67 47.62 -9.03
CA LEU A 708 -34.92 48.75 -9.60
C LEU A 708 -34.36 48.37 -10.97
N ASP A 709 -35.02 48.84 -12.02
CA ASP A 709 -34.62 48.75 -13.44
C ASP A 709 -33.26 49.44 -13.68
N ILE A 710 -32.20 48.65 -13.85
CA ILE A 710 -30.92 49.13 -14.41
C ILE A 710 -30.42 48.10 -15.43
N ASP A 711 -30.27 48.57 -16.66
CA ASP A 711 -29.87 47.86 -17.87
C ASP A 711 -28.36 47.54 -17.86
N VAL A 712 -27.96 46.33 -18.29
CA VAL A 712 -26.55 45.88 -18.28
C VAL A 712 -26.14 45.36 -19.66
N THR A 713 -25.72 46.29 -20.51
CA THR A 713 -24.74 46.04 -21.57
C THR A 713 -23.41 46.66 -21.14
N GLU A 714 -22.33 45.86 -21.22
CA GLU A 714 -20.94 46.13 -20.78
C GLU A 714 -20.60 45.86 -19.30
N TRP A 715 -20.24 44.60 -18.98
CA TRP A 715 -19.03 44.27 -18.19
C TRP A 715 -18.75 42.75 -18.12
N GLY A 716 -17.68 42.31 -18.79
CA GLY A 716 -16.69 41.37 -18.23
C GLY A 716 -17.04 39.89 -17.96
N ILE A 717 -17.41 39.11 -18.99
CA ILE A 717 -17.56 37.63 -18.92
C ILE A 717 -16.21 36.87 -18.78
N PHE A 718 -15.07 37.56 -18.62
CA PHE A 718 -13.74 36.95 -18.49
C PHE A 718 -13.20 36.80 -17.05
N SER A 719 -13.95 37.14 -15.99
CA SER A 719 -13.41 37.13 -14.61
C SER A 719 -13.84 35.96 -13.71
N THR A 720 -14.89 35.21 -14.07
CA THR A 720 -15.51 34.22 -13.17
C THR A 720 -14.97 32.78 -13.25
N PHE A 721 -14.07 32.47 -14.19
CA PHE A 721 -13.39 31.16 -14.25
C PHE A 721 -12.12 31.06 -13.38
N ASN A 722 -11.72 32.12 -12.67
CA ASN A 722 -10.49 32.11 -11.86
C ASN A 722 -10.64 31.57 -10.42
N ASN A 723 -11.86 31.24 -9.96
CA ASN A 723 -12.12 30.89 -8.56
C ASN A 723 -12.49 29.42 -8.30
N ILE A 724 -12.25 28.50 -9.25
CA ILE A 724 -12.29 27.04 -8.99
C ILE A 724 -10.89 26.46 -9.16
N MET A 725 -9.96 26.94 -8.33
CA MET A 725 -8.64 26.36 -8.12
C MET A 725 -8.39 26.43 -6.61
N ALA A 726 -8.55 25.31 -5.92
CA ALA A 726 -8.33 25.24 -4.49
C ALA A 726 -6.88 25.65 -4.15
N ASP A 727 -6.77 26.53 -3.15
CA ASP A 727 -5.55 27.14 -2.63
C ASP A 727 -4.69 26.07 -1.91
N VAL A 728 -3.72 25.48 -2.63
CA VAL A 728 -2.74 24.52 -2.06
C VAL A 728 -1.57 25.28 -1.42
N THR A 729 -1.88 26.15 -0.46
CA THR A 729 -0.89 26.68 0.47
C THR A 729 -1.48 26.64 1.86
N LYS A 730 -0.97 25.75 2.72
CA LYS A 730 -1.36 25.69 4.13
C LYS A 730 -0.84 26.96 4.80
N MET A 731 -1.73 27.93 5.02
CA MET A 731 -1.44 29.11 5.81
C MET A 731 -1.72 28.76 7.26
N ASP A 732 -0.68 28.57 8.06
CA ASP A 732 -0.85 28.16 9.46
C ASP A 732 -1.32 29.36 10.29
N LYS A 733 -2.64 29.49 10.48
CA LYS A 733 -3.27 30.55 11.28
C LYS A 733 -3.50 30.14 12.74
N ASN A 734 -3.09 28.95 13.16
CA ASN A 734 -3.33 28.45 14.52
C ASN A 734 -2.17 28.76 15.48
N PHE A 735 -2.37 29.78 16.31
CA PHE A 735 -1.41 30.35 17.27
C PHE A 735 -1.05 29.47 18.49
N LYS A 736 -1.43 28.17 18.55
CA LYS A 736 -1.30 27.38 19.80
C LYS A 736 0.01 26.58 19.98
N ASN A 737 0.77 26.26 18.92
CA ASN A 737 2.03 25.49 19.02
C ASN A 737 3.11 26.09 18.10
N LYS A 738 3.66 27.27 18.44
CA LYS A 738 4.80 27.85 17.72
C LYS A 738 6.11 27.21 18.22
N VAL A 739 6.98 26.85 17.29
CA VAL A 739 8.35 26.37 17.57
C VAL A 739 9.27 27.59 17.52
N TYR A 740 10.07 27.82 18.55
CA TYR A 740 11.03 28.93 18.64
C TYR A 740 12.47 28.41 18.56
N PHE A 741 13.47 29.30 18.43
CA PHE A 741 14.87 28.84 18.42
C PHE A 741 15.31 28.13 19.71
N ASN A 742 14.66 28.43 20.83
CA ASN A 742 14.90 27.75 22.10
C ASN A 742 14.49 26.26 22.06
N ASP A 743 13.63 25.87 21.12
CA ASP A 743 13.19 24.49 20.92
C ASP A 743 14.09 23.71 19.93
N ILE A 744 15.16 24.33 19.45
CA ILE A 744 16.14 23.76 18.52
C ILE A 744 17.51 23.77 19.19
N ALA A 745 18.28 22.69 19.04
CA ALA A 745 19.62 22.58 19.60
C ALA A 745 20.55 21.78 18.66
N GLY A 746 21.86 21.86 18.90
CA GLY A 746 22.87 21.11 18.16
C GLY A 746 23.15 21.59 16.73
N CYS A 747 22.83 22.84 16.40
CA CYS A 747 23.11 23.45 15.09
C CYS A 747 23.31 24.97 15.23
N ASP A 748 24.22 25.39 16.11
CA ASP A 748 24.32 26.79 16.53
C ASP A 748 24.90 27.69 15.44
N GLU A 749 25.78 27.17 14.59
CA GLU A 749 26.31 27.83 13.40
C GLU A 749 25.18 28.12 12.40
N ALA A 750 24.35 27.11 12.12
CA ALA A 750 23.20 27.25 11.22
C ALA A 750 22.16 28.23 11.79
N LYS A 751 21.96 28.25 13.12
CA LYS A 751 21.10 29.25 13.77
C LYS A 751 21.68 30.65 13.61
N GLN A 752 22.99 30.84 13.83
CA GLN A 752 23.62 32.15 13.73
C GLN A 752 23.46 32.74 12.32
N GLU A 753 23.67 31.94 11.27
CA GLU A 753 23.46 32.40 9.89
C GLU A 753 21.99 32.73 9.60
N ILE A 754 21.05 31.96 10.14
CA ILE A 754 19.61 32.19 9.95
C ILE A 754 19.10 33.38 10.77
N MET A 755 19.71 33.67 11.91
CA MET A 755 19.36 34.81 12.76
C MET A 755 19.54 36.14 12.01
N GLU A 756 20.46 36.23 11.03
CA GLU A 756 20.58 37.40 10.17
C GLU A 756 19.27 37.71 9.42
N PHE A 757 18.61 36.68 8.87
CA PHE A 757 17.30 36.84 8.21
C PHE A 757 16.23 37.31 9.19
N VAL A 758 16.30 36.86 10.44
CA VAL A 758 15.35 37.24 11.49
C VAL A 758 15.52 38.68 11.91
N HIS A 759 16.76 39.10 12.17
CA HIS A 759 17.10 40.48 12.48
C HIS A 759 16.74 41.43 11.34
N PHE A 760 16.94 40.98 10.10
CA PHE A 760 16.55 41.73 8.92
C PHE A 760 15.02 41.96 8.87
N LEU A 761 14.23 40.89 9.02
CA LEU A 761 12.77 40.98 8.97
C LEU A 761 12.17 41.76 10.14
N LYS A 762 12.82 41.77 11.31
CA LYS A 762 12.40 42.58 12.47
C LYS A 762 12.78 44.06 12.34
N ASN A 763 13.99 44.35 11.87
CA ASN A 763 14.57 45.71 11.85
C ASN A 763 15.12 46.09 10.46
N PRO A 764 14.28 46.17 9.41
CA PRO A 764 14.74 46.41 8.04
C PRO A 764 15.45 47.77 7.88
N ARG A 765 15.01 48.81 8.60
CA ARG A 765 15.58 50.17 8.54
C ARG A 765 17.08 50.22 8.81
N LYS A 766 17.56 49.45 9.79
CA LYS A 766 18.98 49.42 10.17
C LYS A 766 19.87 48.93 9.02
N TYR A 767 19.37 47.99 8.21
CA TYR A 767 20.11 47.43 7.09
C TYR A 767 19.98 48.31 5.84
N ASP A 768 18.81 48.91 5.60
CA ASP A 768 18.61 49.86 4.51
C ASP A 768 19.49 51.11 4.66
N GLU A 769 19.65 51.65 5.88
CA GLU A 769 20.55 52.78 6.19
C GLU A 769 22.03 52.46 5.95
N LEU A 770 22.43 51.20 6.14
CA LEU A 770 23.78 50.70 5.88
C LEU A 770 23.99 50.29 4.40
N GLY A 771 22.96 50.41 3.55
CA GLY A 771 23.00 49.99 2.15
C GLY A 771 23.11 48.47 1.95
N ALA A 772 22.86 47.68 3.01
CA ALA A 772 22.94 46.23 2.96
C ALA A 772 21.69 45.64 2.31
N LYS A 773 21.87 44.82 1.27
CA LYS A 773 20.77 44.14 0.57
C LYS A 773 20.39 42.84 1.27
N ILE A 774 19.08 42.56 1.32
CA ILE A 774 18.55 41.29 1.84
C ILE A 774 19.04 40.14 0.97
N PRO A 775 19.59 39.06 1.56
CA PRO A 775 19.72 37.80 0.85
C PRO A 775 18.31 37.30 0.48
N LYS A 776 18.09 37.01 -0.80
CA LYS A 776 16.76 36.66 -1.33
C LYS A 776 16.32 35.26 -0.91
N GLY A 777 17.27 34.38 -0.62
CA GLY A 777 16.99 33.05 -0.13
C GLY A 777 18.20 32.32 0.43
N ALA A 778 17.91 31.25 1.18
CA ALA A 778 18.90 30.33 1.72
C ALA A 778 18.50 28.87 1.44
N LEU A 779 19.49 28.07 1.06
CA LEU A 779 19.36 26.62 0.91
C LEU A 779 19.88 25.93 2.17
N LEU A 780 19.01 25.22 2.88
CA LEU A 780 19.33 24.34 3.99
C LEU A 780 19.68 22.95 3.42
N SER A 781 20.94 22.57 3.47
CA SER A 781 21.43 21.25 3.01
C SER A 781 21.86 20.40 4.20
N GLY A 782 21.75 19.08 4.09
CA GLY A 782 22.27 18.17 5.11
C GLY A 782 21.50 16.86 5.19
N PRO A 783 21.96 15.88 5.97
CA PRO A 783 21.32 14.56 6.09
C PRO A 783 19.84 14.63 6.51
N PRO A 784 19.02 13.61 6.21
CA PRO A 784 17.63 13.58 6.66
C PRO A 784 17.54 13.60 8.19
N GLY A 785 16.52 14.25 8.72
CA GLY A 785 16.25 14.24 10.17
C GLY A 785 17.11 15.20 11.02
N THR A 786 17.95 16.05 10.43
CA THR A 786 18.78 17.05 11.16
C THR A 786 18.02 18.32 11.57
N GLY A 787 16.73 18.45 11.22
CA GLY A 787 15.90 19.57 11.68
C GLY A 787 15.77 20.75 10.72
N LYS A 788 16.13 20.61 9.44
CA LYS A 788 15.97 21.65 8.39
C LYS A 788 14.58 22.32 8.38
N THR A 789 13.51 21.52 8.37
CA THR A 789 12.13 22.02 8.37
C THR A 789 11.73 22.65 9.72
N LEU A 790 12.29 22.17 10.84
CA LEU A 790 12.08 22.77 12.16
C LEU A 790 12.75 24.14 12.25
N LEU A 791 13.98 24.25 11.73
CA LEU A 791 14.75 25.47 11.69
C LEU A 791 14.04 26.56 10.88
N ALA A 792 13.54 26.24 9.69
CA ALA A 792 12.75 27.18 8.88
C ALA A 792 11.46 27.66 9.56
N LYS A 793 10.78 26.77 10.31
CA LYS A 793 9.58 27.14 11.09
C LYS A 793 9.92 28.07 12.24
N ALA A 794 11.02 27.81 12.95
CA ALA A 794 11.50 28.67 14.03
C ALA A 794 11.88 30.06 13.52
N THR A 795 12.53 30.18 12.36
CA THR A 795 12.84 31.46 11.72
C THR A 795 11.60 32.34 11.56
N ALA A 796 10.52 31.79 11.02
CA ALA A 796 9.29 32.53 10.81
C ALA A 796 8.59 32.92 12.11
N ALA A 797 8.57 32.00 13.09
CA ALA A 797 8.00 32.25 14.41
C ALA A 797 8.76 33.35 15.16
N GLU A 798 10.10 33.32 15.11
CA GLU A 798 10.96 34.28 15.75
C GLU A 798 10.81 35.67 15.11
N SER A 799 10.74 35.74 13.78
CA SER A 799 10.51 36.98 13.01
C SER A 799 9.09 37.53 13.14
N GLY A 800 8.13 36.74 13.59
CA GLY A 800 6.71 37.15 13.65
C GLY A 800 6.05 37.33 12.29
N VAL A 801 6.59 36.70 11.23
CA VAL A 801 6.10 36.81 9.85
C VAL A 801 5.31 35.57 9.41
N PRO A 802 4.41 35.66 8.42
CA PRO A 802 3.72 34.49 7.87
C PRO A 802 4.67 33.47 7.24
N PHE A 803 4.43 32.18 7.50
CA PHE A 803 5.17 31.05 6.94
C PHE A 803 4.35 30.31 5.88
N LEU A 804 4.87 30.23 4.65
CA LEU A 804 4.25 29.52 3.53
C LEU A 804 5.11 28.30 3.19
N SER A 805 4.61 27.09 3.45
CA SER A 805 5.36 25.85 3.18
C SER A 805 4.71 25.02 2.07
N ILE A 806 5.56 24.46 1.20
CA ILE A 806 5.19 23.55 0.10
C ILE A 806 6.31 22.50 -0.08
N SER A 807 5.98 21.27 -0.52
CA SER A 807 7.00 20.29 -0.91
C SER A 807 7.38 20.50 -2.38
N GLY A 808 8.65 20.28 -2.72
CA GLY A 808 9.19 20.30 -4.07
C GLY A 808 8.46 19.30 -4.98
N SER A 809 8.04 18.17 -4.43
CA SER A 809 7.26 17.16 -5.14
C SER A 809 5.85 17.66 -5.55
N ASP A 810 5.27 18.61 -4.81
CA ASP A 810 3.96 19.19 -5.14
C ASP A 810 3.99 20.03 -6.43
N PHE A 811 5.18 20.46 -6.86
CA PHE A 811 5.38 21.17 -8.11
C PHE A 811 5.53 20.23 -9.31
N VAL A 812 5.97 18.98 -9.09
CA VAL A 812 6.16 17.99 -10.16
C VAL A 812 4.82 17.33 -10.46
N GLN A 813 4.22 17.68 -11.58
CA GLN A 813 2.94 17.10 -12.02
C GLN A 813 3.02 16.61 -13.45
N VAL A 814 2.16 15.65 -13.78
CA VAL A 814 2.04 15.06 -15.11
C VAL A 814 1.65 16.09 -16.20
N TYR A 815 1.09 17.23 -15.80
CA TYR A 815 0.61 18.27 -16.71
C TYR A 815 1.67 19.36 -16.92
N VAL A 816 2.11 19.52 -18.17
CA VAL A 816 3.06 20.57 -18.59
C VAL A 816 2.51 21.97 -18.22
N GLY A 817 3.31 22.76 -17.50
CA GLY A 817 2.97 24.15 -17.13
C GLY A 817 2.15 24.30 -15.85
N VAL A 818 1.65 23.22 -15.25
CA VAL A 818 0.95 23.29 -13.96
C VAL A 818 1.92 23.60 -12.81
N GLY A 819 3.12 23.02 -12.81
CA GLY A 819 4.17 23.35 -11.85
C GLY A 819 4.57 24.84 -11.93
N ALA A 820 4.87 25.36 -13.12
CA ALA A 820 5.15 26.78 -13.35
C ALA A 820 4.00 27.70 -12.87
N SER A 821 2.74 27.34 -13.11
CA SER A 821 1.58 28.11 -12.63
C SER A 821 1.48 28.15 -11.10
N ARG A 822 1.78 27.02 -10.42
CA ARG A 822 1.81 26.94 -8.96
C ARG A 822 2.92 27.80 -8.37
N VAL A 823 4.10 27.81 -8.98
CA VAL A 823 5.21 28.69 -8.60
C VAL A 823 4.76 30.15 -8.63
N ARG A 824 4.16 30.61 -9.74
CA ARG A 824 3.63 31.99 -9.84
C ARG A 824 2.58 32.32 -8.77
N LYS A 825 1.67 31.37 -8.48
CA LYS A 825 0.63 31.54 -7.45
C LYS A 825 1.22 31.64 -6.04
N LEU A 826 2.20 30.79 -5.70
CA LEU A 826 2.89 30.81 -4.42
C LEU A 826 3.55 32.17 -4.19
N PHE A 827 4.34 32.64 -5.17
CA PHE A 827 5.02 33.93 -5.07
C PHE A 827 4.05 35.12 -5.08
N LYS A 828 2.95 35.06 -5.83
CA LYS A 828 1.88 36.07 -5.76
C LYS A 828 1.24 36.13 -4.37
N LYS A 829 1.06 35.00 -3.70
CA LYS A 829 0.51 34.94 -2.33
C LYS A 829 1.52 35.47 -1.31
N ALA A 830 2.80 35.09 -1.41
CA ALA A 830 3.85 35.61 -0.53
C ALA A 830 3.99 37.14 -0.63
N ARG A 831 3.92 37.70 -1.84
CA ARG A 831 3.92 39.16 -2.04
C ARG A 831 2.75 39.87 -1.36
N LYS A 832 1.56 39.26 -1.34
CA LYS A 832 0.39 39.82 -0.62
C LYS A 832 0.53 39.77 0.90
N CYS A 833 1.38 38.88 1.41
CA CYS A 833 1.60 38.68 2.84
C CYS A 833 2.94 39.26 3.31
N ALA A 834 3.61 40.08 2.50
CA ALA A 834 4.92 40.63 2.82
C ALA A 834 4.87 41.56 4.06
N PRO A 835 5.86 41.48 4.97
CA PRO A 835 7.01 40.57 4.95
C PRO A 835 6.63 39.11 5.27
N SER A 836 7.14 38.14 4.49
CA SER A 836 6.82 36.71 4.67
C SER A 836 7.96 35.77 4.28
N ILE A 837 7.91 34.53 4.76
CA ILE A 837 8.88 33.46 4.44
C ILE A 837 8.20 32.35 3.64
N ILE A 838 8.81 31.97 2.51
CA ILE A 838 8.47 30.78 1.74
C ILE A 838 9.44 29.66 2.13
N PHE A 839 8.95 28.45 2.38
CA PHE A 839 9.77 27.26 2.58
C PHE A 839 9.41 26.16 1.56
N ILE A 840 10.38 25.77 0.74
CA ILE A 840 10.26 24.67 -0.22
C ILE A 840 11.04 23.46 0.32
N ASP A 841 10.36 22.45 0.84
CA ASP A 841 11.01 21.21 1.28
C ASP A 841 11.33 20.31 0.07
N GLU A 842 12.36 19.47 0.13
CA GLU A 842 12.73 18.56 -0.98
C GLU A 842 12.85 19.26 -2.35
N ILE A 843 13.58 20.39 -2.41
CA ILE A 843 13.75 21.17 -3.65
C ILE A 843 14.42 20.37 -4.78
N ASP A 844 15.11 19.29 -4.45
CA ASP A 844 15.72 18.34 -5.38
C ASP A 844 14.71 17.63 -6.28
N ALA A 845 13.41 17.62 -5.95
CA ALA A 845 12.34 17.16 -6.83
C ALA A 845 12.21 18.01 -8.12
N ILE A 846 12.40 19.34 -8.03
CA ILE A 846 12.34 20.25 -9.19
C ILE A 846 13.73 20.76 -9.61
N GLY A 847 14.70 20.77 -8.70
CA GLY A 847 15.96 21.46 -8.86
C GLY A 847 17.14 20.66 -9.42
N ARG A 848 16.99 19.42 -9.89
CA ARG A 848 18.11 18.60 -10.39
C ARG A 848 18.72 19.16 -11.68
N ALA A 849 20.04 19.05 -11.81
CA ALA A 849 20.79 19.48 -12.98
C ALA A 849 20.40 18.72 -14.26
N ARG A 850 20.49 19.43 -15.40
CA ARG A 850 20.17 18.93 -16.75
C ARG A 850 21.11 17.81 -17.19
N ASN A 851 20.56 16.71 -17.71
CA ASN A 851 21.34 15.62 -18.28
C ASN A 851 21.64 15.84 -19.77
N HIS A 852 22.92 15.92 -20.13
CA HIS A 852 23.40 15.95 -21.52
C HIS A 852 23.41 14.56 -22.20
N GLY A 853 22.44 13.69 -21.90
CA GLY A 853 22.28 12.38 -22.52
C GLY A 853 21.03 12.32 -23.40
N ASN A 854 21.18 11.83 -24.64
CA ASN A 854 20.25 11.75 -25.79
C ASN A 854 18.80 11.22 -25.56
N SER A 855 18.09 11.70 -24.55
CA SER A 855 16.69 11.35 -24.25
C SER A 855 15.85 12.63 -24.09
N ALA A 856 15.53 13.25 -25.23
CA ALA A 856 14.96 14.59 -25.32
C ALA A 856 13.46 14.74 -24.94
N TRP A 857 12.83 13.78 -24.25
CA TRP A 857 11.35 13.74 -24.14
C TRP A 857 10.77 13.54 -22.73
N VAL A 858 11.56 13.64 -21.66
CA VAL A 858 11.09 13.50 -20.25
C VAL A 858 11.37 14.73 -19.37
N ASN A 859 12.08 15.76 -19.87
CA ASN A 859 12.56 16.86 -19.03
C ASN A 859 11.75 18.18 -19.10
N ASP A 860 10.82 18.33 -20.04
CA ASP A 860 10.23 19.66 -20.35
C ASP A 860 9.39 20.28 -19.21
N GLU A 861 8.62 19.49 -18.45
CA GLU A 861 7.78 20.01 -17.35
C GLU A 861 8.64 20.46 -16.17
N ARG A 862 9.59 19.62 -15.78
CA ARG A 862 10.53 19.91 -14.69
C ARG A 862 11.38 21.13 -15.03
N GLU A 863 11.89 21.20 -16.24
CA GLU A 863 12.68 22.34 -16.72
C GLU A 863 11.84 23.61 -16.78
N SER A 864 10.60 23.54 -17.26
CA SER A 864 9.67 24.68 -17.27
C SER A 864 9.38 25.21 -15.86
N THR A 865 9.11 24.30 -14.91
CA THR A 865 8.81 24.65 -13.53
C THR A 865 10.05 25.21 -12.80
N LEU A 866 11.22 24.61 -13.01
CA LEU A 866 12.49 25.13 -12.50
C LEU A 866 12.78 26.52 -13.05
N ASN A 867 12.70 26.71 -14.37
CA ASN A 867 12.92 28.01 -15.00
C ASN A 867 11.94 29.07 -14.47
N GLN A 868 10.68 28.71 -14.23
CA GLN A 868 9.73 29.64 -13.63
C GLN A 868 10.10 30.02 -12.19
N LEU A 869 10.62 29.10 -11.39
CA LEU A 869 11.14 29.39 -10.05
C LEU A 869 12.31 30.37 -10.13
N LEU A 870 13.25 30.14 -11.07
CA LEU A 870 14.38 31.03 -11.30
C LEU A 870 13.91 32.44 -11.70
N VAL A 871 12.92 32.55 -12.59
CA VAL A 871 12.35 33.84 -13.03
C VAL A 871 11.68 34.58 -11.88
N GLU A 872 10.92 33.90 -11.01
CA GLU A 872 10.31 34.56 -9.84
C GLU A 872 11.39 35.01 -8.83
N MET A 873 12.45 34.23 -8.62
CA MET A 873 13.57 34.60 -7.73
C MET A 873 14.40 35.78 -8.26
N ASP A 874 14.66 35.82 -9.57
CA ASP A 874 15.37 36.93 -10.20
C ASP A 874 14.49 38.19 -10.27
N GLY A 875 13.18 38.01 -10.44
CA GLY A 875 12.17 39.08 -10.55
C GLY A 875 11.95 39.90 -9.28
N PHE A 876 12.60 39.59 -8.15
CA PHE A 876 12.55 40.41 -6.93
C PHE A 876 13.45 41.63 -6.99
N CYS A 877 12.86 42.82 -6.85
CA CYS A 877 13.57 43.95 -6.25
C CYS A 877 13.69 43.71 -4.74
N THR A 878 14.84 44.07 -4.15
CA THR A 878 15.19 43.85 -2.72
C THR A 878 14.22 44.53 -1.73
N THR A 879 13.24 45.29 -2.21
CA THR A 879 12.29 46.09 -1.43
C THR A 879 10.99 45.37 -1.07
N THR A 880 10.76 44.12 -1.52
CA THR A 880 9.48 43.40 -1.34
C THR A 880 9.38 42.56 -0.05
N GLY A 881 10.46 42.41 0.73
CA GLY A 881 10.42 41.77 2.06
C GLY A 881 10.03 40.28 2.07
N VAL A 882 10.22 39.54 0.97
CA VAL A 882 9.94 38.09 0.88
C VAL A 882 11.26 37.32 0.90
N VAL A 883 11.38 36.32 1.78
CA VAL A 883 12.57 35.45 1.90
C VAL A 883 12.21 34.02 1.49
N VAL A 884 13.05 33.39 0.66
CA VAL A 884 12.84 32.01 0.19
C VAL A 884 13.85 31.05 0.86
N LEU A 885 13.36 30.16 1.72
CA LEU A 885 14.12 29.07 2.30
C LEU A 885 13.82 27.76 1.55
N ALA A 886 14.82 26.92 1.35
CA ALA A 886 14.64 25.61 0.72
C ALA A 886 15.39 24.51 1.46
N GLY A 887 14.83 23.30 1.55
CA GLY A 887 15.46 22.13 2.16
C GLY A 887 15.90 21.10 1.11
N THR A 888 17.11 20.55 1.24
CA THR A 888 17.57 19.41 0.43
C THR A 888 18.42 18.45 1.26
N ASN A 889 18.36 17.16 0.92
CA ASN A 889 19.31 16.15 1.41
C ASN A 889 20.50 15.96 0.46
N ARG A 890 20.40 16.45 -0.78
CA ARG A 890 21.34 16.21 -1.87
C ARG A 890 21.65 17.52 -2.62
N PRO A 891 22.56 18.35 -2.10
CA PRO A 891 22.93 19.59 -2.78
C PRO A 891 23.72 19.35 -4.07
N ASP A 892 24.38 18.19 -4.19
CA ASP A 892 25.23 17.78 -5.32
C ASP A 892 24.47 17.64 -6.64
N ILE A 893 23.21 17.21 -6.58
CA ILE A 893 22.39 16.99 -7.78
C ILE A 893 21.68 18.25 -8.28
N LEU A 894 21.72 19.36 -7.54
CA LEU A 894 20.99 20.57 -7.89
C LEU A 894 21.62 21.32 -9.08
N ASP A 895 20.79 21.99 -9.87
CA ASP A 895 21.23 22.85 -10.96
C ASP A 895 22.01 24.03 -10.38
N LYS A 896 23.24 24.23 -10.88
CA LYS A 896 24.11 25.35 -10.51
C LYS A 896 23.44 26.71 -10.68
N ALA A 897 22.41 26.80 -11.53
CA ALA A 897 21.60 28.00 -11.69
C ALA A 897 20.88 28.41 -10.39
N LEU A 898 20.39 27.47 -9.58
CA LEU A 898 19.72 27.78 -8.31
C LEU A 898 20.69 28.39 -7.28
N LEU A 899 21.95 27.98 -7.33
CA LEU A 899 23.01 28.37 -6.39
C LEU A 899 23.73 29.67 -6.78
N ARG A 900 23.26 30.39 -7.81
CA ARG A 900 23.88 31.65 -8.24
C ARG A 900 23.48 32.80 -7.32
N PRO A 901 24.39 33.76 -7.08
CA PRO A 901 24.06 35.01 -6.38
C PRO A 901 22.86 35.71 -7.04
N GLY A 902 21.90 36.15 -6.22
CA GLY A 902 20.59 36.68 -6.60
C GLY A 902 19.42 35.69 -6.41
N ARG A 903 19.69 34.44 -6.03
CA ARG A 903 18.68 33.37 -5.83
C ARG A 903 18.80 32.75 -4.44
N PHE A 904 19.47 31.60 -4.31
CA PHE A 904 19.90 31.08 -3.01
C PHE A 904 21.29 31.62 -2.70
N ASP A 905 21.33 32.78 -2.08
CA ASP A 905 22.55 33.52 -1.75
C ASP A 905 23.36 32.85 -0.63
N ARG A 906 22.67 32.11 0.25
CA ARG A 906 23.27 31.38 1.36
C ARG A 906 23.05 29.88 1.19
N MET A 907 24.10 29.10 1.45
CA MET A 907 24.01 27.65 1.60
C MET A 907 24.39 27.32 3.03
N ILE A 908 23.43 26.88 3.81
CA ILE A 908 23.58 26.60 5.23
C ILE A 908 23.53 25.09 5.39
N VAL A 909 24.66 24.52 5.79
CA VAL A 909 24.76 23.09 6.03
C VAL A 909 24.27 22.80 7.45
N VAL A 910 23.29 21.91 7.56
CA VAL A 910 22.73 21.41 8.82
C VAL A 910 23.14 19.94 8.94
N ASP A 911 24.35 19.76 9.44
CA ASP A 911 24.96 18.45 9.65
C ASP A 911 24.34 17.71 10.84
N LYS A 912 24.80 16.48 11.05
CA LYS A 912 24.42 15.70 12.22
C LYS A 912 24.99 16.38 13.47
N PRO A 913 24.24 16.39 14.59
CA PRO A 913 24.70 17.03 15.82
C PRO A 913 25.90 16.29 16.43
N ASP A 914 26.86 17.07 16.92
CA ASP A 914 27.98 16.59 17.74
C ASP A 914 27.51 16.09 19.11
N VAL A 915 28.40 15.52 19.92
CA VAL A 915 28.07 15.02 21.27
C VAL A 915 27.36 16.09 22.12
N LYS A 916 27.91 17.31 22.19
CA LYS A 916 27.31 18.45 22.92
C LYS A 916 25.94 18.83 22.33
N GLY A 917 25.81 18.80 21.01
CA GLY A 917 24.54 19.06 20.33
C GLY A 917 23.48 18.00 20.65
N ARG A 918 23.86 16.71 20.65
CA ARG A 918 22.98 15.59 21.02
C ARG A 918 22.52 15.71 22.47
N GLU A 919 23.41 16.05 23.39
CA GLU A 919 23.08 16.29 24.80
C GLU A 919 21.99 17.37 24.95
N GLN A 920 22.16 18.51 24.29
CA GLN A 920 21.18 19.59 24.31
C GLN A 920 19.83 19.15 23.71
N ILE A 921 19.86 18.42 22.59
CA ILE A 921 18.64 17.87 21.95
C ILE A 921 17.93 16.90 22.89
N PHE A 922 18.67 16.01 23.57
CA PHE A 922 18.13 15.15 24.62
C PHE A 922 17.47 15.97 25.73
N GLY A 923 18.13 17.03 26.21
CA GLY A 923 17.56 17.93 27.21
C GLY A 923 16.21 18.52 26.83
N ILE A 924 15.96 18.80 25.54
CA ILE A 924 14.66 19.31 25.05
C ILE A 924 13.58 18.22 25.09
N TYR A 925 13.89 17.02 24.62
CA TYR A 925 12.91 15.94 24.53
C TYR A 925 12.63 15.25 25.87
N LEU A 926 13.66 15.11 26.72
CA LEU A 926 13.55 14.51 28.05
C LEU A 926 12.67 15.33 29.00
N LYS A 927 12.64 16.66 28.87
CA LYS A 927 11.71 17.54 29.62
C LYS A 927 10.23 17.20 29.42
N LYS A 928 9.89 16.55 28.31
CA LYS A 928 8.50 16.16 27.98
C LYS A 928 8.13 14.78 28.53
N ILE A 929 9.08 14.04 29.10
CA ILE A 929 8.93 12.66 29.54
C ILE A 929 9.05 12.59 31.07
N LYS A 930 8.28 11.70 31.69
CA LYS A 930 8.35 11.46 33.14
C LYS A 930 9.50 10.49 33.46
N LEU A 931 10.59 11.04 33.99
CA LEU A 931 11.81 10.32 34.37
C LEU A 931 11.84 10.05 35.89
N ASP A 932 12.68 9.10 36.30
CA ASP A 932 13.03 8.80 37.69
C ASP A 932 14.15 9.70 38.25
N LEU A 933 15.11 10.09 37.40
CA LEU A 933 16.23 10.99 37.70
C LEU A 933 16.15 12.27 36.87
N ASP A 934 17.00 13.24 37.21
CA ASP A 934 17.10 14.51 36.49
C ASP A 934 17.45 14.29 35.00
N PRO A 935 16.82 15.01 34.05
CA PRO A 935 17.12 14.89 32.62
C PRO A 935 18.60 15.01 32.26
N SER A 936 19.39 15.79 33.04
CA SER A 936 20.81 16.02 32.79
C SER A 936 21.66 14.76 32.98
N PHE A 937 21.25 13.89 33.93
CA PHE A 937 21.89 12.60 34.15
C PHE A 937 21.79 11.69 32.92
N TYR A 938 20.64 11.74 32.24
CA TYR A 938 20.36 10.94 31.06
C TYR A 938 20.98 11.53 29.79
N SER A 939 20.88 12.84 29.58
CA SER A 939 21.31 13.48 28.33
C SER A 939 22.78 13.25 28.03
N GLN A 940 23.65 13.32 29.04
CA GLN A 940 25.10 13.11 28.90
C GLN A 940 25.41 11.68 28.47
N ARG A 941 24.86 10.70 29.18
CA ARG A 941 25.11 9.29 28.90
C ARG A 941 24.52 8.85 27.56
N LEU A 942 23.32 9.34 27.22
CA LEU A 942 22.66 8.99 25.96
C LEU A 942 23.35 9.62 24.75
N ALA A 943 23.88 10.85 24.86
CA ALA A 943 24.61 11.50 23.79
C ALA A 943 25.85 10.70 23.32
N VAL A 944 26.49 9.99 24.27
CA VAL A 944 27.64 9.10 24.02
C VAL A 944 27.19 7.76 23.43
N LEU A 945 26.09 7.17 23.93
CA LEU A 945 25.57 5.88 23.47
C LEU A 945 24.90 5.93 22.09
N THR A 946 24.65 7.12 21.54
CA THR A 946 23.98 7.30 20.24
C THR A 946 24.85 8.09 19.24
N PRO A 947 26.06 7.62 18.90
CA PRO A 947 26.91 8.31 17.95
C PRO A 947 26.25 8.34 16.56
N GLY A 948 26.31 9.51 15.90
CA GLY A 948 25.79 9.69 14.54
C GLY A 948 24.26 9.72 14.40
N PHE A 949 23.50 9.72 15.50
CA PHE A 949 22.05 9.91 15.49
C PHE A 949 21.69 11.34 15.09
N ALA A 950 20.69 11.50 14.23
CA ALA A 950 20.12 12.79 13.92
C ALA A 950 19.07 13.21 14.97
N GLY A 951 18.67 14.48 14.97
CA GLY A 951 17.67 15.00 15.91
C GLY A 951 16.32 14.25 15.84
N ALA A 952 15.92 13.79 14.65
CA ALA A 952 14.74 12.96 14.48
C ALA A 952 14.89 11.54 15.08
N ASP A 953 16.09 10.95 15.01
CA ASP A 953 16.37 9.64 15.60
C ASP A 953 16.31 9.71 17.13
N ILE A 954 16.88 10.78 17.70
CA ILE A 954 16.81 11.09 19.14
C ILE A 954 15.36 11.25 19.59
N ALA A 955 14.56 12.03 18.86
CA ALA A 955 13.14 12.22 19.17
C ALA A 955 12.37 10.89 19.16
N ASN A 956 12.64 10.05 18.16
CA ASN A 956 12.03 8.72 18.03
C ASN A 956 12.46 7.79 19.17
N MET A 957 13.75 7.80 19.54
CA MET A 957 14.30 7.00 20.63
C MET A 957 13.67 7.37 21.98
N CYS A 958 13.57 8.67 22.30
CA CYS A 958 12.92 9.14 23.52
C CYS A 958 11.44 8.71 23.60
N ASN A 959 10.73 8.81 22.47
CA ASN A 959 9.35 8.36 22.38
C ASN A 959 9.22 6.83 22.55
N GLU A 960 10.09 6.05 21.93
CA GLU A 960 10.10 4.59 22.06
C GLU A 960 10.46 4.14 23.48
N ALA A 961 11.37 4.83 24.19
CA ALA A 961 11.66 4.56 25.59
C ALA A 961 10.41 4.73 26.47
N ALA A 962 9.65 5.80 26.27
CA ALA A 962 8.38 6.02 26.96
C ALA A 962 7.33 4.95 26.63
N LEU A 963 7.25 4.52 25.36
CA LEU A 963 6.37 3.42 24.95
C LEU A 963 6.78 2.07 25.54
N ILE A 964 8.08 1.81 25.71
CA ILE A 964 8.59 0.59 26.34
C ILE A 964 8.22 0.59 27.83
N ALA A 965 8.45 1.70 28.54
CA ALA A 965 8.04 1.85 29.94
C ALA A 965 6.53 1.62 30.12
N ALA A 966 5.72 2.23 29.24
CA ALA A 966 4.27 2.09 29.26
C ALA A 966 3.79 0.66 28.96
N ARG A 967 4.54 -0.13 28.18
CA ARG A 967 4.21 -1.55 27.92
C ARG A 967 4.55 -2.47 29.09
N SER A 968 5.51 -2.07 29.93
CA SER A 968 5.90 -2.80 31.14
C SER A 968 5.12 -2.36 32.39
N ASP A 969 4.08 -1.52 32.22
CA ASP A 969 3.30 -0.90 33.30
C ASP A 969 4.16 -0.15 34.35
N GLU A 970 5.29 0.43 33.92
CA GLU A 970 6.17 1.23 34.79
C GLU A 970 5.72 2.70 34.87
N THR A 971 5.85 3.31 36.05
CA THR A 971 5.34 4.67 36.33
C THR A 971 6.26 5.82 35.87
N SER A 972 7.51 5.49 35.53
CA SER A 972 8.59 6.39 35.12
C SER A 972 9.52 5.68 34.15
N VAL A 973 10.14 6.42 33.23
CA VAL A 973 11.11 5.88 32.27
C VAL A 973 12.49 5.84 32.92
N THR A 974 13.18 4.69 32.83
CA THR A 974 14.51 4.44 33.40
C THR A 974 15.57 4.25 32.30
N MET A 975 16.86 4.23 32.66
CA MET A 975 17.97 3.98 31.71
C MET A 975 17.78 2.69 30.90
N ARG A 976 17.23 1.64 31.50
CA ARG A 976 16.98 0.35 30.83
C ARG A 976 16.02 0.49 29.65
N HIS A 977 15.03 1.37 29.76
CA HIS A 977 14.08 1.62 28.66
C HIS A 977 14.74 2.40 27.53
N PHE A 978 15.65 3.33 27.84
CA PHE A 978 16.43 4.03 26.84
C PHE A 978 17.41 3.11 26.11
N GLU A 979 18.12 2.24 26.83
CA GLU A 979 19.00 1.23 26.22
C GLU A 979 18.22 0.28 25.30
N ALA A 980 17.03 -0.18 25.73
CA ALA A 980 16.14 -0.98 24.90
C ALA A 980 15.60 -0.22 23.68
N ALA A 981 15.38 1.09 23.81
CA ALA A 981 14.99 1.97 22.70
C ALA A 981 16.14 2.16 21.71
N ILE A 982 17.38 2.37 22.18
CA ILE A 982 18.59 2.44 21.33
C ILE A 982 18.71 1.15 20.51
N ASP A 983 18.63 -0.01 21.16
CA ASP A 983 18.69 -1.31 20.49
C ASP A 983 17.59 -1.49 19.44
N ARG A 984 16.41 -0.92 19.69
CA ARG A 984 15.28 -0.93 18.76
C ARG A 984 15.50 0.00 17.58
N VAL A 985 16.07 1.18 17.78
CA VAL A 985 16.37 2.14 16.69
C VAL A 985 17.49 1.60 15.81
N ILE A 986 18.54 1.02 16.40
CA ILE A 986 19.71 0.48 15.65
C ILE A 986 19.37 -0.88 15.01
N GLY A 987 18.93 -1.86 15.80
CA GLY A 987 18.75 -3.24 15.36
C GLY A 987 17.35 -3.58 14.84
N GLY A 988 16.35 -2.72 15.10
CA GLY A 988 14.96 -2.95 14.74
C GLY A 988 14.18 -3.80 15.75
N LEU A 989 13.05 -4.37 15.30
CA LEU A 989 12.15 -5.17 16.15
C LEU A 989 12.84 -6.44 16.67
N GLU A 990 12.84 -6.60 17.99
CA GLU A 990 13.26 -7.84 18.68
C GLU A 990 12.33 -8.99 18.32
N LYS A 991 12.89 -10.11 17.84
CA LYS A 991 12.11 -11.29 17.45
C LYS A 991 12.03 -12.30 18.59
N LYS A 992 11.24 -12.00 19.63
CA LYS A 992 11.04 -12.89 20.79
C LYS A 992 10.54 -14.30 20.43
N ASN A 993 9.80 -14.45 19.33
CA ASN A 993 9.25 -15.75 18.88
C ASN A 993 10.17 -16.53 17.92
N LYS A 994 11.35 -16.00 17.55
CA LYS A 994 12.29 -16.72 16.70
C LYS A 994 13.13 -17.65 17.59
N VAL A 995 12.74 -18.93 17.64
CA VAL A 995 13.49 -19.96 18.35
C VAL A 995 14.82 -20.18 17.61
N ILE A 996 15.91 -19.57 18.11
CA ILE A 996 17.27 -19.82 17.61
C ILE A 996 17.75 -21.15 18.17
N SER A 997 18.28 -22.02 17.30
CA SER A 997 18.84 -23.29 17.76
C SER A 997 20.06 -23.06 18.67
N LYS A 998 20.29 -23.92 19.66
CA LYS A 998 21.47 -23.79 20.56
C LYS A 998 22.79 -23.70 19.78
N LEU A 999 22.89 -24.41 18.65
CA LEU A 999 24.05 -24.36 17.76
C LEU A 999 24.17 -22.99 17.07
N GLU A 1000 23.07 -22.44 16.55
CA GLU A 1000 23.05 -21.12 15.90
C GLU A 1000 23.33 -20.00 16.89
N ARG A 1001 22.76 -20.05 18.10
CA ARG A 1001 23.07 -19.10 19.19
C ARG A 1001 24.56 -19.16 19.58
N ARG A 1002 25.13 -20.37 19.65
CA ARG A 1002 26.57 -20.57 19.84
C ARG A 1002 27.37 -19.94 18.71
N THR A 1003 27.04 -20.22 17.44
CA THR A 1003 27.74 -19.64 16.29
C THR A 1003 27.74 -18.11 16.33
N VAL A 1004 26.59 -17.49 16.64
CA VAL A 1004 26.47 -16.03 16.76
C VAL A 1004 27.33 -15.50 17.91
N ALA A 1005 27.34 -16.16 19.08
CA ALA A 1005 28.19 -15.74 20.19
C ALA A 1005 29.68 -15.74 19.81
N TYR A 1006 30.17 -16.77 19.12
CA TYR A 1006 31.56 -16.79 18.64
C TYR A 1006 31.84 -15.74 17.56
N HIS A 1007 30.88 -15.48 16.66
CA HIS A 1007 30.99 -14.44 15.63
C HIS A 1007 31.11 -13.04 16.27
N GLU A 1008 30.21 -12.68 17.19
CA GLU A 1008 30.23 -11.38 17.87
C GLU A 1008 31.44 -11.22 18.79
N SER A 1009 31.87 -12.29 19.48
CA SER A 1009 33.11 -12.28 20.26
C SER A 1009 34.35 -12.04 19.39
N GLY A 1010 34.35 -12.54 18.15
CA GLY A 1010 35.41 -12.28 17.17
C GLY A 1010 35.56 -10.79 16.86
N HIS A 1011 34.45 -10.11 16.60
CA HIS A 1011 34.44 -8.65 16.41
C HIS A 1011 34.92 -7.88 17.65
N ALA A 1012 34.52 -8.35 18.84
CA ALA A 1012 34.86 -7.70 20.11
C ALA A 1012 36.36 -7.79 20.43
N VAL A 1013 36.93 -9.00 20.36
CA VAL A 1013 38.34 -9.24 20.71
C VAL A 1013 39.27 -8.62 19.68
N VAL A 1014 38.99 -8.80 18.38
CA VAL A 1014 39.80 -8.19 17.33
C VAL A 1014 39.77 -6.66 17.44
N GLY A 1015 38.61 -6.05 17.70
CA GLY A 1015 38.52 -4.61 17.94
C GLY A 1015 39.26 -4.14 19.20
N TRP A 1016 39.35 -4.98 20.23
CA TRP A 1016 40.05 -4.65 21.47
C TRP A 1016 41.58 -4.58 21.30
N PHE A 1017 42.16 -5.54 20.59
CA PHE A 1017 43.61 -5.69 20.42
C PHE A 1017 44.19 -4.98 19.20
N LEU A 1018 43.36 -4.34 18.37
CA LEU A 1018 43.84 -3.44 17.31
C LEU A 1018 44.04 -2.03 17.87
N GLU A 1019 45.14 -1.39 17.50
CA GLU A 1019 45.52 -0.05 17.98
C GLU A 1019 44.52 1.02 17.51
N HIS A 1020 44.15 0.97 16.23
CA HIS A 1020 43.34 2.01 15.59
C HIS A 1020 41.85 1.65 15.46
N ALA A 1021 41.43 0.53 16.02
CA ALA A 1021 40.02 0.14 16.01
C ALA A 1021 39.20 1.04 16.95
N ASP A 1022 37.96 1.31 16.53
CA ASP A 1022 37.00 2.08 17.30
C ASP A 1022 36.70 1.37 18.64
N PRO A 1023 36.63 2.07 19.79
CA PRO A 1023 36.39 1.43 21.08
C PRO A 1023 35.01 0.80 21.16
N LEU A 1024 34.94 -0.41 21.72
CA LEU A 1024 33.71 -1.19 21.84
C LEU A 1024 32.89 -0.78 23.07
N LEU A 1025 31.62 -0.43 22.85
CA LEU A 1025 30.67 -0.08 23.92
C LEU A 1025 29.93 -1.30 24.46
N LYS A 1026 29.41 -2.12 23.55
CA LYS A 1026 28.46 -3.18 23.87
C LYS A 1026 28.44 -4.26 22.79
N VAL A 1027 28.22 -5.50 23.21
CA VAL A 1027 28.03 -6.66 22.33
C VAL A 1027 26.74 -7.37 22.72
N THR A 1028 25.92 -7.76 21.75
CA THR A 1028 24.68 -8.51 21.99
C THR A 1028 24.45 -9.62 20.97
N ILE A 1029 23.90 -10.74 21.43
CA ILE A 1029 23.50 -11.88 20.60
C ILE A 1029 21.97 -11.99 20.42
N ILE A 1030 21.23 -10.93 20.77
CA ILE A 1030 19.77 -10.92 20.67
C ILE A 1030 19.36 -10.62 19.22
N PRO A 1031 18.56 -11.48 18.56
CA PRO A 1031 18.18 -11.28 17.17
C PRO A 1031 17.21 -10.11 17.00
N ARG A 1032 17.60 -9.15 16.15
CA ARG A 1032 16.78 -7.98 15.82
C ARG A 1032 16.69 -7.78 14.30
N GLY A 1033 15.50 -7.41 13.81
CA GLY A 1033 15.31 -7.14 12.39
C GLY A 1033 15.45 -8.37 11.46
N THR A 1034 15.79 -8.14 10.19
CA THR A 1034 15.85 -9.17 9.13
C THR A 1034 17.25 -9.75 8.88
N ALA A 1035 18.32 -9.06 9.28
CA ALA A 1035 19.71 -9.43 8.94
C ALA A 1035 20.61 -9.70 10.17
N ALA A 1036 20.44 -8.98 11.29
CA ALA A 1036 21.30 -9.12 12.46
C ALA A 1036 20.80 -10.20 13.44
N LEU A 1037 21.57 -11.29 13.58
CA LEU A 1037 21.37 -12.27 14.66
C LEU A 1037 22.02 -11.81 15.98
N GLY A 1038 23.01 -10.93 15.90
CA GLY A 1038 23.69 -10.20 16.96
C GLY A 1038 24.34 -8.94 16.37
N PHE A 1039 24.92 -8.08 17.22
CA PHE A 1039 25.76 -6.97 16.76
C PHE A 1039 26.72 -6.48 17.87
N ALA A 1040 27.87 -5.95 17.43
CA ALA A 1040 28.81 -5.19 18.24
C ALA A 1040 28.65 -3.68 17.96
N GLN A 1041 28.55 -2.87 19.02
CA GLN A 1041 28.41 -1.42 18.95
C GLN A 1041 29.72 -0.74 19.36
N TYR A 1042 30.24 0.10 18.48
CA TYR A 1042 31.49 0.84 18.66
C TYR A 1042 31.23 2.35 18.79
N VAL A 1043 32.11 3.09 19.45
CA VAL A 1043 32.15 4.56 19.37
C VAL A 1043 33.02 4.94 18.18
N PRO A 1044 32.46 5.47 17.09
CA PRO A 1044 33.28 5.94 15.99
C PRO A 1044 34.16 7.10 16.45
N ASN A 1045 35.44 7.08 16.10
CA ASN A 1045 36.27 8.27 16.23
C ASN A 1045 35.77 9.34 15.26
N GLU A 1046 35.39 10.52 15.77
CA GLU A 1046 34.90 11.67 14.99
C GLU A 1046 36.05 12.38 14.21
N ASN A 1047 37.21 11.74 14.05
CA ASN A 1047 38.33 12.25 13.25
C ASN A 1047 37.93 12.30 11.77
N LEU A 1048 37.93 13.51 11.20
CA LEU A 1048 37.58 13.76 9.79
C LEU A 1048 38.60 13.18 8.79
N LEU A 1049 39.81 12.87 9.25
CA LEU A 1049 40.92 12.35 8.43
C LEU A 1049 41.30 10.96 8.94
N LEU A 1050 41.23 9.96 8.06
CA LEU A 1050 41.56 8.57 8.37
C LEU A 1050 42.83 8.15 7.63
N THR A 1051 43.77 7.50 8.31
CA THR A 1051 44.99 6.96 7.70
C THR A 1051 44.76 5.57 7.09
N GLU A 1052 45.73 5.08 6.30
CA GLU A 1052 45.67 3.73 5.72
C GLU A 1052 45.63 2.67 6.83
N GLU A 1053 46.43 2.82 7.88
CA GLU A 1053 46.50 1.91 9.03
C GLU A 1053 45.16 1.85 9.77
N GLN A 1054 44.51 3.00 9.98
CA GLN A 1054 43.21 3.07 10.65
C GLN A 1054 42.11 2.36 9.84
N LEU A 1055 42.10 2.52 8.52
CA LEU A 1055 41.15 1.83 7.65
C LEU A 1055 41.46 0.33 7.50
N PHE A 1056 42.73 -0.04 7.55
CA PHE A 1056 43.17 -1.43 7.55
C PHE A 1056 42.72 -2.15 8.84
N ASP A 1057 42.90 -1.53 10.00
CA ASP A 1057 42.44 -2.07 11.29
C ASP A 1057 40.90 -2.17 11.36
N ARG A 1058 40.17 -1.16 10.85
CA ARG A 1058 38.70 -1.26 10.72
C ARG A 1058 38.27 -2.42 9.82
N THR A 1059 39.03 -2.69 8.76
CA THR A 1059 38.78 -3.84 7.87
C THR A 1059 39.03 -5.16 8.62
N CYS A 1060 40.11 -5.25 9.40
CA CYS A 1060 40.43 -6.43 10.22
C CYS A 1060 39.34 -6.70 11.28
N MET A 1061 38.93 -5.66 12.01
CA MET A 1061 37.83 -5.72 12.99
C MET A 1061 36.52 -6.23 12.36
N THR A 1062 36.19 -5.75 11.16
CA THR A 1062 34.97 -6.19 10.44
C THR A 1062 35.10 -7.64 9.94
N LEU A 1063 36.31 -8.14 9.68
CA LEU A 1063 36.52 -9.56 9.32
C LEU A 1063 36.57 -10.49 10.55
N GLY A 1064 36.66 -9.94 11.76
CA GLY A 1064 36.85 -10.68 13.01
C GLY A 1064 35.81 -11.77 13.27
N GLY A 1065 34.52 -11.50 12.98
CA GLY A 1065 33.47 -12.50 13.17
C GLY A 1065 33.63 -13.73 12.28
N ARG A 1066 33.94 -13.52 10.98
CA ARG A 1066 34.20 -14.61 10.04
C ARG A 1066 35.45 -15.42 10.42
N ALA A 1067 36.53 -14.74 10.84
CA ALA A 1067 37.75 -15.40 11.26
C ALA A 1067 37.54 -16.25 12.53
N ALA A 1068 36.77 -15.75 13.50
CA ALA A 1068 36.42 -16.49 14.71
C ALA A 1068 35.58 -17.75 14.41
N GLU A 1069 34.60 -17.67 13.51
CA GLU A 1069 33.85 -18.84 13.06
C GLU A 1069 34.76 -19.89 12.38
N GLU A 1070 35.70 -19.46 11.55
CA GLU A 1070 36.62 -20.35 10.84
C GLU A 1070 37.55 -21.09 11.81
N ILE A 1071 38.18 -20.37 12.74
CA ILE A 1071 39.18 -20.94 13.66
C ILE A 1071 38.53 -21.77 14.78
N LEU A 1072 37.52 -21.21 15.47
CA LEU A 1072 36.96 -21.84 16.67
C LEU A 1072 35.86 -22.86 16.36
N LEU A 1073 35.11 -22.69 15.26
CA LEU A 1073 34.02 -23.60 14.89
C LEU A 1073 34.37 -24.51 13.70
N GLY A 1074 35.44 -24.22 12.96
CA GLY A 1074 35.85 -24.96 11.77
C GLY A 1074 34.85 -24.86 10.60
N LYS A 1075 33.89 -23.93 10.69
CA LYS A 1075 32.78 -23.78 9.73
C LYS A 1075 32.39 -22.32 9.60
N ILE A 1076 32.39 -21.84 8.36
CA ILE A 1076 31.92 -20.50 8.03
C ILE A 1076 30.39 -20.46 7.82
N SER A 1077 29.74 -19.42 8.33
CA SER A 1077 28.30 -19.20 8.20
C SER A 1077 27.96 -18.17 7.11
N THR A 1078 26.66 -17.93 6.89
CA THR A 1078 26.16 -16.82 6.06
C THR A 1078 25.97 -15.53 6.86
N GLY A 1079 26.24 -15.53 8.17
CA GLY A 1079 26.05 -14.38 9.06
C GLY A 1079 26.98 -13.20 8.72
N ALA A 1080 28.19 -13.49 8.24
CA ALA A 1080 29.18 -12.46 7.87
C ALA A 1080 28.90 -11.72 6.54
N GLN A 1081 27.69 -11.82 5.96
CA GLN A 1081 27.41 -11.18 4.66
C GLN A 1081 27.52 -9.65 4.76
N ASP A 1082 26.89 -9.05 5.76
CA ASP A 1082 26.88 -7.60 5.96
C ASP A 1082 28.29 -7.08 6.26
N ASP A 1083 29.10 -7.87 6.97
CA ASP A 1083 30.51 -7.57 7.23
C ASP A 1083 31.34 -7.55 5.95
N LEU A 1084 31.15 -8.54 5.07
CA LEU A 1084 31.82 -8.60 3.78
C LEU A 1084 31.40 -7.46 2.84
N GLU A 1085 30.16 -7.01 2.91
CA GLU A 1085 29.69 -5.84 2.15
C GLU A 1085 30.40 -4.56 2.61
N LYS A 1086 30.49 -4.33 3.94
CA LYS A 1086 31.23 -3.21 4.52
C LYS A 1086 32.71 -3.25 4.15
N VAL A 1087 33.35 -4.42 4.29
CA VAL A 1087 34.76 -4.63 3.91
C VAL A 1087 34.99 -4.32 2.43
N THR A 1088 34.10 -4.81 1.56
CA THR A 1088 34.19 -4.56 0.12
C THR A 1088 34.10 -3.06 -0.18
N LYS A 1089 33.10 -2.36 0.39
CA LYS A 1089 32.93 -0.92 0.21
C LYS A 1089 34.15 -0.13 0.70
N MET A 1090 34.66 -0.44 1.89
CA MET A 1090 35.87 0.19 2.44
C MET A 1090 37.10 -0.06 1.56
N ALA A 1091 37.30 -1.30 1.09
CA ALA A 1091 38.45 -1.64 0.25
C ALA A 1091 38.40 -0.95 -1.12
N TYR A 1092 37.23 -0.87 -1.76
CA TYR A 1092 37.07 -0.10 -3.00
C TYR A 1092 37.30 1.40 -2.77
N SER A 1093 36.83 1.98 -1.65
CA SER A 1093 37.11 3.38 -1.32
C SER A 1093 38.62 3.63 -1.14
N GLN A 1094 39.33 2.73 -0.46
CA GLN A 1094 40.78 2.86 -0.28
C GLN A 1094 41.56 2.78 -1.59
N VAL A 1095 41.25 1.79 -2.44
CA VAL A 1095 41.99 1.53 -3.68
C VAL A 1095 41.60 2.51 -4.79
N ALA A 1096 40.30 2.80 -4.96
CA ALA A 1096 39.80 3.57 -6.10
C ALA A 1096 39.52 5.04 -5.81
N VAL A 1097 39.28 5.44 -4.56
CA VAL A 1097 38.87 6.82 -4.21
C VAL A 1097 39.97 7.57 -3.47
N TYR A 1098 40.57 6.96 -2.44
CA TYR A 1098 41.59 7.59 -1.60
C TYR A 1098 43.01 7.49 -2.18
N GLY A 1099 43.25 6.51 -3.06
CA GLY A 1099 44.54 6.37 -3.76
C GLY A 1099 45.62 5.67 -2.95
N PHE A 1100 45.26 4.77 -2.02
CA PHE A 1100 46.24 4.00 -1.22
C PHE A 1100 46.91 2.86 -1.97
N SER A 1101 46.46 2.50 -3.19
CA SER A 1101 47.14 1.49 -4.00
C SER A 1101 48.22 2.12 -4.90
N ASN A 1102 49.47 1.73 -4.68
CA ASN A 1102 50.61 2.13 -5.52
C ASN A 1102 50.46 1.72 -7.00
N LYS A 1103 49.71 0.65 -7.31
CA LYS A 1103 49.52 0.19 -8.70
C LYS A 1103 48.45 0.96 -9.45
N VAL A 1104 47.39 1.39 -8.76
CA VAL A 1104 46.36 2.26 -9.34
C VAL A 1104 46.88 3.71 -9.42
N GLY A 1105 47.69 4.11 -8.44
CA GLY A 1105 48.29 5.43 -8.33
C GLY A 1105 47.43 6.43 -7.57
N LEU A 1106 47.89 7.67 -7.49
CA LEU A 1106 47.22 8.79 -6.81
C LEU A 1106 46.05 9.36 -7.65
N LEU A 1107 45.12 8.49 -8.03
CA LEU A 1107 43.94 8.81 -8.83
C LEU A 1107 42.66 8.52 -8.03
N SER A 1108 41.65 9.38 -8.19
CA SER A 1108 40.37 9.24 -7.49
C SER A 1108 39.23 9.00 -8.47
N PHE A 1109 38.51 7.91 -8.27
CA PHE A 1109 37.35 7.48 -9.04
C PHE A 1109 36.13 7.29 -8.13
N PRO A 1110 35.50 8.39 -7.66
CA PRO A 1110 34.31 8.31 -6.81
C PRO A 1110 33.16 7.61 -7.55
N GLN A 1111 32.56 6.60 -6.91
CA GLN A 1111 31.36 5.94 -7.43
C GLN A 1111 30.19 6.93 -7.38
N ARG A 1112 29.62 7.28 -8.55
CA ARG A 1112 28.38 8.04 -8.64
C ARG A 1112 27.21 7.06 -8.60
N GLU A 1113 26.39 7.11 -7.56
CA GLU A 1113 25.30 6.16 -7.35
C GLU A 1113 24.15 6.26 -8.40
N ASP A 1114 24.12 7.30 -9.24
CA ASP A 1114 22.95 7.63 -10.08
C ASP A 1114 23.19 7.87 -11.59
N TYR A 1115 24.37 7.61 -12.14
CA TYR A 1115 24.61 7.74 -13.59
C TYR A 1115 25.09 6.40 -14.15
N GLU A 1116 24.68 6.13 -15.39
CA GLU A 1116 25.07 5.05 -16.32
C GLU A 1116 26.21 4.08 -15.92
N PRO A 1117 26.14 2.82 -16.38
CA PRO A 1117 27.13 1.78 -16.07
C PRO A 1117 28.48 1.97 -16.80
N THR A 1118 28.86 3.21 -17.14
CA THR A 1118 30.16 3.50 -17.75
C THR A 1118 31.16 3.85 -16.65
N LYS A 1119 31.98 2.86 -16.30
CA LYS A 1119 33.13 3.07 -15.41
C LYS A 1119 34.01 4.17 -16.03
N PRO A 1120 34.47 5.19 -15.28
CA PRO A 1120 35.30 6.29 -15.81
C PRO A 1120 36.74 5.87 -16.16
N TYR A 1121 37.02 4.57 -16.13
CA TYR A 1121 38.32 3.96 -16.34
C TYR A 1121 38.18 2.70 -17.19
N SER A 1122 39.27 2.30 -17.85
CA SER A 1122 39.29 1.16 -18.76
C SER A 1122 38.97 -0.17 -18.05
N ASN A 1123 38.53 -1.19 -18.80
CA ASN A 1123 38.37 -2.55 -18.27
C ASN A 1123 39.68 -3.12 -17.69
N LYS A 1124 40.84 -2.70 -18.21
CA LYS A 1124 42.15 -3.09 -17.68
C LYS A 1124 42.38 -2.49 -16.29
N THR A 1125 42.04 -1.21 -16.11
CA THR A 1125 42.09 -0.52 -14.81
C THR A 1125 41.08 -1.11 -13.84
N ALA A 1126 39.87 -1.47 -14.31
CA ALA A 1126 38.87 -2.15 -13.49
C ALA A 1126 39.39 -3.50 -12.96
N ALA A 1127 39.98 -4.33 -13.83
CA ALA A 1127 40.58 -5.59 -13.42
C ALA A 1127 41.76 -5.39 -12.45
N LEU A 1128 42.53 -4.32 -12.61
CA LEU A 1128 43.61 -3.95 -11.69
C LEU A 1128 43.06 -3.59 -10.31
N ILE A 1129 42.05 -2.71 -10.24
CA ILE A 1129 41.37 -2.35 -8.99
C ILE A 1129 40.81 -3.60 -8.30
N ASP A 1130 40.09 -4.46 -9.03
CA ASP A 1130 39.52 -5.70 -8.49
C ASP A 1130 40.62 -6.64 -7.95
N SER A 1131 41.79 -6.69 -8.60
CA SER A 1131 42.92 -7.50 -8.13
C SER A 1131 43.56 -6.93 -6.86
N GLU A 1132 43.72 -5.61 -6.77
CA GLU A 1132 44.31 -4.94 -5.60
C GLU A 1132 43.38 -5.01 -4.39
N VAL A 1133 42.07 -4.86 -4.59
CA VAL A 1133 41.06 -5.05 -3.54
C VAL A 1133 41.12 -6.47 -2.97
N ARG A 1134 41.25 -7.51 -3.81
CA ARG A 1134 41.40 -8.90 -3.34
C ARG A 1134 42.67 -9.10 -2.53
N ILE A 1135 43.79 -8.51 -2.95
CA ILE A 1135 45.07 -8.59 -2.23
C ILE A 1135 44.95 -7.89 -0.87
N PHE A 1136 44.34 -6.70 -0.83
CA PHE A 1136 44.15 -5.93 0.39
C PHE A 1136 43.27 -6.69 1.40
N VAL A 1137 42.11 -7.17 0.97
CA VAL A 1137 41.19 -7.95 1.82
C VAL A 1137 41.84 -9.27 2.25
N GLY A 1138 42.59 -9.93 1.37
CA GLY A 1138 43.35 -11.14 1.72
C GLY A 1138 44.36 -10.90 2.84
N ARG A 1139 45.15 -9.81 2.75
CA ARG A 1139 46.11 -9.42 3.79
C ARG A 1139 45.42 -9.06 5.11
N ALA A 1140 44.31 -8.32 5.05
CA ALA A 1140 43.52 -8.00 6.24
C ALA A 1140 42.97 -9.29 6.90
N TYR A 1141 42.50 -10.25 6.10
CA TYR A 1141 42.00 -11.52 6.61
C TYR A 1141 43.10 -12.37 7.26
N GLU A 1142 44.28 -12.46 6.64
CA GLU A 1142 45.43 -13.18 7.20
C GLU A 1142 45.88 -12.59 8.55
N ARG A 1143 45.98 -11.26 8.66
CA ARG A 1143 46.27 -10.60 9.96
C ARG A 1143 45.18 -10.89 10.99
N THR A 1144 43.92 -10.85 10.58
CA THR A 1144 42.79 -11.12 11.48
C THR A 1144 42.83 -12.56 11.99
N ILE A 1145 43.14 -13.55 11.13
CA ILE A 1145 43.33 -14.95 11.51
C ILE A 1145 44.45 -15.10 12.55
N GLN A 1146 45.59 -14.45 12.33
CA GLN A 1146 46.71 -14.50 13.28
C GLN A 1146 46.31 -13.97 14.66
N LEU A 1147 45.62 -12.82 14.69
CA LEU A 1147 45.16 -12.21 15.94
C LEU A 1147 44.10 -13.06 16.66
N VAL A 1148 43.18 -13.68 15.91
CA VAL A 1148 42.17 -14.59 16.46
C VAL A 1148 42.80 -15.86 17.01
N GLU A 1149 43.84 -16.40 16.36
CA GLU A 1149 44.56 -17.58 16.86
C GLU A 1149 45.35 -17.27 18.15
N GLU A 1150 45.98 -16.09 18.23
CA GLU A 1150 46.70 -15.61 19.42
C GLU A 1150 45.76 -15.42 20.62
N HIS A 1151 44.56 -14.87 20.39
CA HIS A 1151 43.59 -14.55 21.45
C HIS A 1151 42.37 -15.48 21.48
N LYS A 1152 42.51 -16.72 20.99
CA LYS A 1152 41.39 -17.69 20.90
C LYS A 1152 40.74 -18.00 22.25
N ASP A 1153 41.53 -18.02 23.32
CA ASP A 1153 41.04 -18.30 24.68
C ASP A 1153 40.15 -17.16 25.18
N HIS A 1154 40.51 -15.92 24.89
CA HIS A 1154 39.70 -14.74 25.22
C HIS A 1154 38.37 -14.73 24.45
N ILE A 1155 38.39 -15.09 23.15
CA ILE A 1155 37.17 -15.18 22.33
C ILE A 1155 36.24 -16.26 22.88
N ALA A 1156 36.77 -17.41 23.29
CA ALA A 1156 35.98 -18.48 23.89
C ALA A 1156 35.34 -18.04 25.22
N GLN A 1157 36.08 -17.34 26.09
CA GLN A 1157 35.54 -16.84 27.36
C GLN A 1157 34.41 -15.83 27.16
N ILE A 1158 34.58 -14.87 26.24
CA ILE A 1158 33.53 -13.89 25.93
C ILE A 1158 32.33 -14.56 25.28
N ALA A 1159 32.55 -15.55 24.40
CA ALA A 1159 31.45 -16.28 23.76
C ALA A 1159 30.61 -17.07 24.78
N GLU A 1160 31.25 -17.75 25.74
CA GLU A 1160 30.52 -18.43 26.82
C GLU A 1160 29.80 -17.43 27.74
N LEU A 1161 30.42 -16.28 28.05
CA LEU A 1161 29.74 -15.22 28.81
C LEU A 1161 28.53 -14.65 28.03
N LEU A 1162 28.60 -14.51 26.70
CA LEU A 1162 27.47 -14.06 25.88
C LEU A 1162 26.32 -15.08 25.89
N LEU A 1163 26.65 -16.37 25.98
CA LEU A 1163 25.65 -17.42 26.07
C LEU A 1163 24.89 -17.38 27.40
N GLU A 1164 25.56 -17.01 28.50
CA GLU A 1164 24.96 -16.79 29.82
C GLU A 1164 24.23 -15.44 29.93
N LYS A 1165 24.90 -14.37 29.52
CA LYS A 1165 24.44 -12.97 29.55
C LYS A 1165 24.34 -12.45 28.12
N GLU A 1166 23.12 -12.33 27.61
CA GLU A 1166 22.83 -12.01 26.19
C GLU A 1166 23.35 -10.63 25.72
N VAL A 1167 23.80 -9.80 26.66
CA VAL A 1167 24.39 -8.48 26.45
C VAL A 1167 25.59 -8.30 27.37
N ILE A 1168 26.73 -7.91 26.81
CA ILE A 1168 27.96 -7.60 27.53
C ILE A 1168 28.32 -6.14 27.29
N HIS A 1169 28.70 -5.44 28.36
CA HIS A 1169 29.15 -4.04 28.31
C HIS A 1169 30.67 -3.93 28.44
N GLN A 1170 31.22 -2.75 28.19
CA GLN A 1170 32.65 -2.48 28.31
C GLN A 1170 33.26 -2.89 29.66
N GLU A 1171 32.54 -2.73 30.77
CA GLU A 1171 32.98 -3.13 32.11
C GLU A 1171 33.24 -4.65 32.21
N ASP A 1172 32.37 -5.45 31.59
CA ASP A 1172 32.52 -6.91 31.54
C ASP A 1172 33.73 -7.31 30.68
N LEU A 1173 34.02 -6.55 29.61
CA LEU A 1173 35.19 -6.76 28.75
C LEU A 1173 36.49 -6.41 29.46
N LEU A 1174 36.53 -5.28 30.18
CA LEU A 1174 37.67 -4.90 31.03
C LEU A 1174 37.99 -5.98 32.06
N ARG A 1175 36.96 -6.59 32.65
CA ARG A 1175 37.12 -7.67 33.61
C ARG A 1175 37.72 -8.94 32.99
N LEU A 1176 37.40 -9.25 31.73
CA LEU A 1176 37.86 -10.46 31.03
C LEU A 1176 39.18 -10.28 30.28
N LEU A 1177 39.37 -9.15 29.61
CA LEU A 1177 40.49 -8.87 28.71
C LEU A 1177 41.60 -8.03 29.38
N GLY A 1178 41.34 -7.45 30.54
CA GLY A 1178 42.22 -6.48 31.18
C GLY A 1178 42.13 -5.09 30.54
N GLU A 1179 43.01 -4.18 30.94
CA GLU A 1179 43.11 -2.86 30.31
C GLU A 1179 43.55 -2.99 28.85
N ARG A 1180 42.99 -2.15 27.97
CA ARG A 1180 43.34 -2.15 26.56
C ARG A 1180 44.83 -1.80 26.41
N PRO A 1181 45.62 -2.59 25.65
CA PRO A 1181 47.08 -2.40 25.56
C PRO A 1181 47.47 -1.10 24.84
N PHE A 1182 46.56 -0.52 24.07
CA PHE A 1182 46.75 0.77 23.40
C PHE A 1182 45.91 1.83 24.12
N ARG A 1183 46.55 2.94 24.50
CA ARG A 1183 45.84 4.12 24.97
C ARG A 1183 45.04 4.66 23.79
N SER A 1184 43.71 4.62 23.89
CA SER A 1184 42.88 5.42 23.01
C SER A 1184 43.33 6.87 23.13
N GLU A 1185 43.47 7.59 22.02
CA GLU A 1185 43.45 9.06 22.09
C GLU A 1185 42.26 9.43 22.98
N PRO A 1186 42.40 10.39 23.91
CA PRO A 1186 41.33 10.76 24.81
C PRO A 1186 40.11 11.03 23.95
N THR A 1187 39.12 10.15 24.07
CA THR A 1187 37.83 10.32 23.41
C THR A 1187 37.30 11.69 23.81
N ASN A 1188 36.36 12.26 23.05
CA ASN A 1188 35.65 13.46 23.51
C ASN A 1188 35.15 13.31 24.96
N ASP A 1189 34.92 12.08 25.46
CA ASP A 1189 34.66 11.73 26.87
C ASP A 1189 35.81 12.05 27.85
N ASP A 1190 37.07 11.78 27.52
CA ASP A 1190 38.22 12.11 28.38
C ASP A 1190 38.54 13.61 28.32
N ARG A 1191 38.39 14.25 27.14
CA ARG A 1191 38.46 15.72 27.03
C ARG A 1191 37.34 16.40 27.83
N PHE A 1192 36.13 15.86 27.81
CA PHE A 1192 34.99 16.38 28.57
C PHE A 1192 35.17 16.18 30.08
N LYS A 1193 35.70 15.02 30.52
CA LYS A 1193 36.04 14.77 31.93
C LYS A 1193 37.23 15.61 32.41
N LEU A 1194 38.19 15.93 31.54
CA LEU A 1194 39.36 16.77 31.86
C LEU A 1194 39.02 18.27 31.89
N GLU A 1195 38.19 18.79 30.96
CA GLU A 1195 37.70 20.19 31.00
C GLU A 1195 36.88 20.49 32.27
N PHE A 1196 36.15 19.50 32.81
CA PHE A 1196 35.38 19.64 34.04
C PHE A 1196 36.19 19.55 35.35
N GLN A 1197 37.47 19.16 35.31
CA GLN A 1197 38.33 19.22 36.50
C GLN A 1197 38.98 20.60 36.70
N GLU A 1198 39.07 21.44 35.66
CA GLU A 1198 39.65 22.77 35.75
C GLU A 1198 38.66 23.87 36.20
N GLU A 1199 37.35 23.60 36.21
CA GLU A 1199 36.32 24.56 36.66
C GLU A 1199 35.68 24.23 38.03
N LYS A 1200 36.47 23.74 39.00
CA LYS A 1200 36.09 23.89 40.41
C LYS A 1200 36.75 25.14 40.99
N PRO A 1201 35.99 26.19 41.38
CA PRO A 1201 36.54 27.24 42.21
C PRO A 1201 36.98 26.63 43.54
N SER A 1202 38.20 26.95 43.96
CA SER A 1202 38.65 26.74 45.33
C SER A 1202 37.74 27.52 46.28
N GLU A 1203 36.88 26.83 47.03
CA GLU A 1203 36.21 27.43 48.19
C GLU A 1203 36.70 26.80 49.49
N GLU A 1204 36.93 27.71 50.43
CA GLU A 1204 37.65 27.59 51.68
C GLU A 1204 36.99 26.63 52.68
N LEU A 1205 37.84 25.93 53.43
CA LEU A 1205 37.49 25.40 54.74
C LEU A 1205 37.13 26.58 55.65
N SER A 1206 35.88 26.66 56.10
CA SER A 1206 35.58 27.25 57.41
C SER A 1206 34.78 26.27 58.25
N SER A 1207 35.31 26.07 59.45
CA SER A 1207 34.87 25.16 60.49
C SER A 1207 33.49 25.53 61.05
N SER A 1208 32.77 24.52 61.56
CA SER A 1208 31.84 24.73 62.67
C SER A 1208 32.18 23.73 63.79
N PRO A 1209 32.08 24.13 65.07
CA PRO A 1209 32.52 23.32 66.19
C PRO A 1209 31.42 22.37 66.70
N ALA A 1210 31.90 21.29 67.34
CA ALA A 1210 31.21 20.21 68.07
C ALA A 1210 30.67 19.04 67.24
#